data_AF-L0PAG2-F1
#
_entry.id   AF-L0PAG2-F1
#
_cell.length_a   1.000
_cell.length_b   1.000
_cell.length_c   1.000
_cell.angle_alpha   90.00
_cell.angle_beta   90.00
_cell.angle_gamma   90.00
#
_symmetry.space_group_name_H-M   'P 1'
#
loop_
_entity.id
_entity.type
_entity.pdbx_description
1 polymer ?
#
loop_
_entity_poly.entity_id
_entity_poly.type
_entity_poly.pdbx_seq_one_letter_code
_entity_poly.pdbx_strand_id
1 'polypeptide(L)'
;MDESALLEAIERLKIDSLYLIEHDEASSEASWKKMLKKQDNLLEYQLTRIWVFEMVNSVSENCVLAFIIGLSDTKIDLVSLAGPLECTALRKASSELVFDILNVKKEEVSPLCITKENASKIRVVLDSRISLESRLLAFRLLSTCRTIFFTHSQLLDHFLHLGVWKTDLLLKQQQKVPPKSTLNFSKESKHDNILIGITVKKNDDFSEWYRQVLIKGDMVSFKRITFYFLNSYLIDYYDISGCYILKPASYYIWEQIQKWFDMQIKKLGVENCYFPMFVSSKALGKEKDHIEGFAPEVAWVTKAGNSNLEEPIAIRPTSETIMYPYFSKWIRSYRDLPLKLNQWNSVVRWEFKHPQPFLRTREFSWQEGHTAYLDKEESEKEVFNILHLYERIYVELLAVPVIKGIKSEKEKFAGAVFTSTIEGFIPATGRGIQAATSHSLGQNFSKMFDISVEDPNAKLDDEKAKLYVWQNSWGLSTRAIGIMVMTHSDDKGLVMPPRVSRTQIIVIPCGITAKTTTEQQKMIMDGISNIVNTLKKGGFRVKSDLRTTYSPGWKFSHWEMMGVPLRLEYGLMDHEALQVVAVRRDTSMKTKIPLSQLLSSVFDLLETIQSDLYKKAKKQYDENVQIVYQWEDFVPLLNKKKLLLIPWCKRSLCEEEIRKNSTSESSTGSEDENMLAMGAKSLCIPLEQPTGEHLLKEGVIHCTACGELAITFALFGRNTEIDWETYMTQVSLYLSGERNYTHIKGSTGPIVYPAGFLYLYSFLYKLTDSGQNIIKGQQIFMFVYLVTLFFVLKIYYSAPFYAYLLLIFSKRLHSIYLLRLFNDCWVMLFSYMAIYAYAMHLWTFGTCFFGIALGIKMNVLLFFPAIAIILLQMLGLRCMLWHFFVVFVIQALLSIPFISYKKEYISRAFDFSRTFLYKWTVNWKFLPESVFLSKEFSYLLFFIHGLMLFIFSSRLWNRISDYSLKKIGSSLLNTKPLFINKTHRRHVQLRSLIVITLFTSNLIGILCARSLHYQFYCWFAWSMPYILTKTRIPIVLQIIIWALQEYAWNIYPSTPYSSFIVTTIPAVKVIFGKLIKILIAEMTISSKKKRKIEYEQEKLINSFPSLKVSKVTSHWSKTHIYDFGKKNILKNEISEKHEKQGSSLLHEPVSSVSFAEELSEADIENPLDDAYIDEVLNKFDLTYQYGPFRGLSRLNRWNRAEKLGLCPPIKIKEILLLDERYNNVIYD
;
A
#
# COMPACT_ATOMS: atom_id res chain seq x y z
N MET A 1 44.32 11.85 12.00
CA MET A 1 45.31 12.01 13.11
C MET A 1 46.72 12.03 12.52
N ASP A 2 47.62 12.82 13.09
CA ASP A 2 49.02 12.91 12.65
C ASP A 2 49.79 11.65 13.11
N GLU A 3 50.55 11.00 12.22
CA GLU A 3 51.21 9.71 12.49
C GLU A 3 52.30 9.85 13.59
N SER A 4 52.85 11.07 13.71
CA SER A 4 53.78 11.51 14.76
C SER A 4 53.20 11.38 16.18
N ALA A 5 51.96 11.81 16.41
CA ALA A 5 51.30 11.77 17.72
C ALA A 5 50.96 10.33 18.16
N LEU A 6 50.69 9.44 17.19
CA LEU A 6 50.47 8.02 17.46
C LEU A 6 51.77 7.33 17.90
N LEU A 7 52.87 7.60 17.19
CA LEU A 7 54.19 7.05 17.53
C LEU A 7 54.65 7.52 18.91
N GLU A 8 54.45 8.81 19.24
CA GLU A 8 54.76 9.35 20.57
C GLU A 8 53.93 8.69 21.69
N ALA A 9 52.65 8.38 21.43
CA ALA A 9 51.80 7.69 22.39
C ALA A 9 52.22 6.22 22.60
N ILE A 10 52.60 5.52 21.52
CA ILE A 10 53.05 4.12 21.56
C ILE A 10 54.41 4.00 22.27
N GLU A 11 55.37 4.87 21.94
CA GLU A 11 56.69 4.91 22.60
C GLU A 11 56.57 5.20 24.10
N ARG A 12 55.69 6.14 24.49
CA ARG A 12 55.46 6.49 25.89
C ARG A 12 54.84 5.35 26.70
N LEU A 13 53.91 4.61 26.10
CA LEU A 13 53.27 3.47 26.75
C LEU A 13 54.21 2.25 26.86
N LYS A 14 55.44 2.33 26.30
CA LYS A 14 56.43 1.25 26.25
C LYS A 14 55.82 -0.06 25.74
N ILE A 15 54.98 0.03 24.72
CA ILE A 15 54.29 -1.12 24.14
C ILE A 15 55.28 -1.86 23.24
N ASP A 16 55.60 -3.10 23.59
CA ASP A 16 56.42 -3.98 22.76
C ASP A 16 55.73 -4.23 21.40
N SER A 17 56.53 -4.34 20.33
CA SER A 17 56.07 -4.67 18.97
C SER A 17 55.21 -5.94 18.90
N LEU A 18 55.40 -6.87 19.84
CA LEU A 18 54.60 -8.09 20.00
C LEU A 18 53.14 -7.84 20.40
N TYR A 19 52.80 -6.65 20.91
CA TYR A 19 51.45 -6.24 21.29
C TYR A 19 50.73 -5.44 20.19
N LEU A 20 51.25 -5.45 18.96
CA LEU A 20 50.60 -4.91 17.78
C LEU A 20 50.33 -6.03 16.77
N ILE A 21 49.05 -6.24 16.44
CA ILE A 21 48.63 -7.29 15.50
C ILE A 21 47.95 -6.67 14.29
N GLU A 22 48.42 -7.03 13.10
CA GLU A 22 47.74 -6.76 11.82
C GLU A 22 46.84 -7.95 11.44
N HIS A 23 45.60 -7.66 11.05
CA HIS A 23 44.60 -8.66 10.64
C HIS A 23 43.73 -8.13 9.50
N ASP A 24 43.03 -9.03 8.81
CA ASP A 24 42.08 -8.67 7.73
C ASP A 24 41.02 -7.66 8.21
N GLU A 25 40.46 -6.91 7.26
CA GLU A 25 39.55 -5.81 7.53
C GLU A 25 38.31 -6.24 8.35
N ALA A 26 38.16 -5.65 9.53
CA ALA A 26 37.11 -5.99 10.48
C ALA A 26 36.13 -4.82 10.73
N SER A 27 35.17 -4.64 9.82
CA SER A 27 34.16 -3.57 9.88
C SER A 27 33.12 -3.70 11.01
N SER A 28 33.02 -4.86 11.67
CA SER A 28 32.10 -5.09 12.80
C SER A 28 32.81 -5.70 14.02
N GLU A 29 32.20 -5.61 15.20
CA GLU A 29 32.74 -6.22 16.43
C GLU A 29 32.79 -7.76 16.33
N ALA A 30 31.78 -8.36 15.68
CA ALA A 30 31.73 -9.80 15.44
C ALA A 30 32.82 -10.27 14.47
N SER A 31 33.11 -9.51 13.41
CA SER A 31 34.22 -9.80 12.50
C SER A 31 35.57 -9.60 13.19
N TRP A 32 35.71 -8.57 14.02
CA TRP A 32 36.95 -8.30 14.77
C TRP A 32 37.30 -9.41 15.75
N LYS A 33 36.31 -9.87 16.52
CA LYS A 33 36.44 -11.05 17.39
C LYS A 33 36.79 -12.33 16.62
N LYS A 34 36.28 -12.48 15.39
CA LYS A 34 36.59 -13.63 14.54
C LYS A 34 38.02 -13.56 13.98
N MET A 35 38.49 -12.37 13.59
CA MET A 35 39.84 -12.18 13.05
C MET A 35 40.91 -12.35 14.12
N LEU A 36 40.71 -11.77 15.31
CA LEU A 36 41.63 -11.94 16.44
C LEU A 36 41.69 -13.37 16.98
N LYS A 37 40.66 -14.19 16.72
CA LYS A 37 40.67 -15.63 17.04
C LYS A 37 41.43 -16.49 16.03
N LYS A 38 41.69 -15.98 14.81
CA LYS A 38 42.44 -16.70 13.77
C LYS A 38 43.95 -16.51 13.89
N GLN A 39 44.39 -15.59 14.74
CA GLN A 39 45.80 -15.28 14.96
C GLN A 39 46.32 -16.24 16.02
N ASP A 40 47.26 -17.11 15.66
CA ASP A 40 47.79 -18.20 16.52
C ASP A 40 48.77 -17.70 17.59
N ASN A 41 49.10 -16.40 17.63
CA ASN A 41 49.97 -15.81 18.65
C ASN A 41 49.19 -15.47 19.93
N LEU A 42 49.34 -16.36 20.91
CA LEU A 42 48.74 -16.33 22.25
C LEU A 42 49.23 -15.16 23.11
N LEU A 43 48.29 -14.28 23.46
CA LEU A 43 48.29 -13.50 24.70
C LEU A 43 46.91 -13.66 25.34
N GLU A 44 46.82 -13.87 26.66
CA GLU A 44 45.51 -13.79 27.32
C GLU A 44 45.03 -12.32 27.31
N TYR A 45 44.09 -12.02 26.42
CA TYR A 45 43.53 -10.69 26.28
C TYR A 45 42.02 -10.65 26.52
N GLN A 46 41.53 -9.47 26.87
CA GLN A 46 40.11 -9.17 27.01
C GLN A 46 39.69 -8.12 25.97
N LEU A 47 38.62 -8.43 25.23
CA LEU A 47 38.08 -7.52 24.20
C LEU A 47 37.38 -6.34 24.86
N THR A 48 37.73 -5.12 24.44
CA THR A 48 37.09 -3.89 24.88
C THR A 48 36.13 -3.34 23.83
N ARG A 49 35.26 -2.43 24.27
CA ARG A 49 34.36 -1.68 23.41
C ARG A 49 34.27 -0.23 23.87
N ILE A 50 34.32 0.67 22.89
CA ILE A 50 34.23 2.11 23.12
C ILE A 50 32.91 2.63 22.54
N TRP A 51 32.21 3.42 23.33
CA TRP A 51 31.02 4.14 22.89
C TRP A 51 31.25 5.64 23.04
N VAL A 52 30.92 6.38 21.99
CA VAL A 52 31.03 7.84 21.96
C VAL A 52 29.63 8.45 21.91
N PHE A 53 29.30 9.26 22.91
CA PHE A 53 28.04 9.99 23.02
C PHE A 53 28.30 11.50 23.06
N GLU A 54 27.35 12.27 22.55
CA GLU A 54 27.28 13.72 22.67
C GLU A 54 26.60 14.07 24.00
N MET A 55 27.18 15.00 24.75
CA MET A 55 26.64 15.50 26.01
C MET A 55 25.76 16.73 25.77
N VAL A 56 24.48 16.64 26.13
CA VAL A 56 23.51 17.73 25.93
C VAL A 56 23.43 18.59 27.19
N ASN A 57 23.64 19.90 27.04
CA ASN A 57 23.65 20.89 28.13
C ASN A 57 24.58 20.46 29.28
N SER A 58 25.85 20.21 28.96
CA SER A 58 26.91 19.99 29.95
C SER A 58 27.12 21.26 30.79
N VAL A 59 27.35 21.10 32.10
CA VAL A 59 27.69 22.22 33.01
C VAL A 59 29.00 22.91 32.61
N SER A 60 29.89 22.21 31.90
CA SER A 60 31.10 22.78 31.32
C SER A 60 30.88 23.14 29.84
N GLU A 61 31.01 24.43 29.49
CA GLU A 61 30.79 24.96 28.13
C GLU A 61 31.73 24.38 27.07
N ASN A 62 32.91 23.88 27.47
CA ASN A 62 33.90 23.33 26.54
C ASN A 62 33.79 21.82 26.30
N CYS A 63 32.91 21.11 27.02
CA CYS A 63 32.87 19.64 27.00
C CYS A 63 31.70 19.09 26.17
N VAL A 64 32.02 18.32 25.12
CA VAL A 64 31.05 17.96 24.06
C VAL A 64 30.84 16.46 23.94
N LEU A 65 31.87 15.64 24.20
CA LEU A 65 31.81 14.18 24.03
C LEU A 65 32.03 13.40 25.33
N ALA A 66 31.25 12.35 25.52
CA ALA A 66 31.46 11.32 26.53
C ALA A 66 32.00 10.03 25.88
N PHE A 67 33.18 9.62 26.32
CA PHE A 67 33.85 8.37 25.95
C PHE A 67 33.58 7.32 27.02
N ILE A 68 32.81 6.29 26.69
CA ILE A 68 32.54 5.19 27.61
C ILE A 68 33.36 3.99 27.16
N ILE A 69 34.28 3.54 28.00
CA ILE A 69 35.17 2.40 27.75
C ILE A 69 34.75 1.26 28.66
N GLY A 70 34.32 0.16 28.06
CA GLY A 70 33.93 -1.05 28.77
C GLY A 70 34.52 -2.30 28.14
N LEU A 71 34.34 -3.43 28.80
CA LEU A 71 34.56 -4.74 28.20
C LEU A 71 33.52 -5.03 27.11
N SER A 72 33.80 -5.93 26.18
CA SER A 72 32.87 -6.30 25.08
C SER A 72 31.49 -6.76 25.57
N ASP A 73 31.40 -7.25 26.80
CA ASP A 73 30.15 -7.65 27.45
C ASP A 73 29.49 -6.51 28.25
N THR A 74 29.92 -5.26 28.11
CA THR A 74 29.37 -4.15 28.91
C THR A 74 28.07 -3.62 28.32
N LYS A 75 27.06 -3.40 29.16
CA LYS A 75 25.76 -2.80 28.83
C LYS A 75 25.64 -1.40 29.44
N ILE A 76 25.43 -0.43 28.56
CA ILE A 76 25.28 1.00 28.91
C ILE A 76 23.82 1.33 29.21
N ASP A 77 23.60 2.04 30.32
CA ASP A 77 22.31 2.59 30.73
C ASP A 77 22.40 4.13 30.73
N LEU A 78 21.98 4.74 29.63
CA LEU A 78 22.21 6.18 29.34
C LEU A 78 21.62 7.12 30.40
N VAL A 79 20.52 6.72 31.05
CA VAL A 79 19.86 7.55 32.07
C VAL A 79 20.69 7.62 33.34
N SER A 80 21.30 6.51 33.75
CA SER A 80 22.15 6.47 34.94
C SER A 80 23.49 7.18 34.77
N LEU A 81 23.91 7.41 33.52
CA LEU A 81 25.20 8.04 33.19
C LEU A 81 25.13 9.56 33.06
N ALA A 82 23.94 10.13 32.84
CA ALA A 82 23.77 11.56 32.69
C ALA A 82 24.16 12.34 33.97
N GLY A 83 23.80 11.81 35.15
CA GLY A 83 24.13 12.41 36.45
C GLY A 83 25.65 12.48 36.71
N PRO A 84 26.40 11.36 36.68
CA PRO A 84 27.84 11.36 36.84
C PRO A 84 28.59 12.21 35.80
N LEU A 85 28.06 12.32 34.57
CA LEU A 85 28.67 13.13 33.50
C LEU A 85 28.27 14.60 33.54
N GLU A 86 27.51 15.04 34.55
CA GLU A 86 27.05 16.43 34.72
C GLU A 86 26.36 16.99 33.46
N CYS A 87 25.50 16.18 32.83
CA CYS A 87 24.76 16.56 31.63
C CYS A 87 23.27 16.22 31.75
N THR A 88 22.43 16.92 31.00
CA THR A 88 20.97 16.69 31.04
C THR A 88 20.57 15.40 30.34
N ALA A 89 21.29 15.03 29.27
CA ALA A 89 21.06 13.81 28.51
C ALA A 89 22.29 13.46 27.66
N LEU A 90 22.41 12.16 27.34
CA LEU A 90 23.39 11.64 26.38
C LEU A 90 22.69 11.26 25.08
N ARG A 91 23.18 11.79 23.95
CA ARG A 91 22.72 11.44 22.60
C ARG A 91 23.81 10.72 21.84
N LYS A 92 23.45 9.87 20.89
CA LYS A 92 24.44 9.16 20.07
C LYS A 92 25.17 10.18 19.19
N ALA A 93 26.50 10.28 19.33
CA ALA A 93 27.28 11.26 18.58
C ALA A 93 27.20 11.01 17.07
N SER A 94 26.97 12.08 16.30
CA SER A 94 26.99 12.06 14.84
C SER A 94 28.40 11.76 14.33
N SER A 95 28.52 11.15 13.15
CA SER A 95 29.84 10.82 12.59
C SER A 95 30.67 12.07 12.27
N GLU A 96 30.01 13.17 11.91
CA GLU A 96 30.63 14.48 11.67
C GLU A 96 31.25 15.03 12.96
N LEU A 97 30.50 15.05 14.06
CA LEU A 97 31.00 15.55 15.35
C LEU A 97 32.19 14.73 15.89
N VAL A 98 32.15 13.40 15.71
CA VAL A 98 33.26 12.51 16.06
C VAL A 98 34.49 12.83 15.21
N PHE A 99 34.31 13.08 13.91
CA PHE A 99 35.40 13.44 13.00
C PHE A 99 35.97 14.83 13.31
N ASP A 100 35.13 15.82 13.62
CA ASP A 100 35.56 17.19 13.90
C ASP A 100 36.41 17.30 15.19
N ILE A 101 36.11 16.48 16.21
CA ILE A 101 36.81 16.52 17.51
C ILE A 101 38.02 15.58 17.55
N LEU A 102 37.93 14.40 16.91
CA LEU A 102 38.98 13.36 17.01
C LEU A 102 39.77 13.15 15.71
N ASN A 103 39.31 13.70 14.60
CA ASN A 103 39.91 13.54 13.26
C ASN A 103 40.12 12.07 12.85
N VAL A 104 39.14 11.22 13.20
CA VAL A 104 39.07 9.79 12.87
C VAL A 104 37.63 9.38 12.53
N LYS A 105 37.46 8.30 11.76
CA LYS A 105 36.14 7.72 11.52
C LYS A 105 35.64 6.99 12.77
N LYS A 106 34.33 6.83 12.87
CA LYS A 106 33.66 6.23 14.03
C LYS A 106 34.12 4.79 14.31
N GLU A 107 34.49 4.05 13.28
CA GLU A 107 34.93 2.65 13.34
C GLU A 107 36.41 2.51 13.77
N GLU A 108 37.15 3.62 13.72
CA GLU A 108 38.60 3.74 13.99
C GLU A 108 38.88 4.37 15.37
N VAL A 109 37.84 4.69 16.15
CA VAL A 109 37.96 5.33 17.47
C VAL A 109 38.72 4.42 18.44
N SER A 110 39.73 5.00 19.07
CA SER A 110 40.64 4.37 20.03
C SER A 110 40.88 5.31 21.22
N PRO A 111 41.31 4.82 22.41
CA PRO A 111 41.71 5.70 23.50
C PRO A 111 42.89 6.61 23.11
N LEU A 112 43.74 6.15 22.19
CA LEU A 112 44.90 6.89 21.66
C LEU A 112 44.52 8.04 20.72
N CYS A 113 43.25 8.18 20.34
CA CYS A 113 42.76 9.36 19.60
C CYS A 113 42.67 10.62 20.48
N ILE A 114 42.77 10.46 21.80
CA ILE A 114 42.71 11.57 22.74
C ILE A 114 44.11 12.19 22.83
N THR A 115 44.20 13.48 22.52
CA THR A 115 45.42 14.28 22.53
C THR A 115 45.24 15.44 23.53
N LYS A 116 46.33 16.12 23.90
CA LYS A 116 46.24 17.29 24.81
C LYS A 116 45.34 18.40 24.26
N GLU A 117 45.23 18.50 22.93
CA GLU A 117 44.41 19.52 22.25
C GLU A 117 42.90 19.24 22.35
N ASN A 118 42.49 17.97 22.34
CA ASN A 118 41.07 17.58 22.39
C ASN A 118 40.62 17.05 23.77
N ALA A 119 41.54 16.79 24.69
CA ALA A 119 41.27 16.30 26.04
C ALA A 119 40.26 17.16 26.81
N SER A 120 40.30 18.49 26.66
CA SER A 120 39.37 19.42 27.30
C SER A 120 37.92 19.27 26.84
N LYS A 121 37.69 18.68 25.65
CA LYS A 121 36.37 18.48 25.04
C LYS A 121 35.75 17.12 25.36
N ILE A 122 36.46 16.25 26.07
CA ILE A 122 36.12 14.83 26.25
C ILE A 122 36.07 14.47 27.74
N ARG A 123 35.00 13.77 28.16
CA ARG A 123 34.92 13.10 29.46
C ARG A 123 34.96 11.59 29.28
N VAL A 124 35.78 10.90 30.06
CA VAL A 124 35.94 9.44 29.99
C VAL A 124 35.21 8.75 31.14
N VAL A 125 34.44 7.72 30.83
CA VAL A 125 33.85 6.79 31.80
C VAL A 125 34.46 5.42 31.59
N LEU A 126 35.11 4.90 32.64
CA LEU A 126 35.68 3.55 32.64
C LEU A 126 34.76 2.60 33.38
N ASP A 127 34.53 1.42 32.82
CA ASP A 127 33.94 0.31 33.58
C ASP A 127 34.90 -0.09 34.69
N SER A 128 34.47 0.02 35.96
CA SER A 128 35.27 -0.37 37.14
C SER A 128 35.77 -1.82 37.09
N ARG A 129 35.15 -2.70 36.29
CA ARG A 129 35.65 -4.06 36.05
C ARG A 129 36.98 -4.10 35.31
N ILE A 130 37.30 -3.07 34.51
CA ILE A 130 38.61 -2.94 33.85
C ILE A 130 39.73 -2.82 34.88
N SER A 131 39.45 -2.19 36.03
CA SER A 131 40.42 -2.07 37.14
C SER A 131 40.67 -3.39 37.88
N LEU A 132 39.79 -4.38 37.71
CA LEU A 132 39.93 -5.72 38.29
C LEU A 132 40.54 -6.73 37.30
N GLU A 133 40.77 -6.34 36.05
CA GLU A 133 41.28 -7.23 34.99
C GLU A 133 42.82 -7.20 34.97
N SER A 134 43.44 -8.35 35.22
CA SER A 134 44.91 -8.51 35.18
C SER A 134 45.46 -8.82 33.78
N ARG A 135 44.57 -9.06 32.81
CA ARG A 135 44.89 -9.40 31.42
C ARG A 135 45.06 -8.16 30.55
N LEU A 136 45.63 -8.34 29.36
CA LEU A 136 45.79 -7.28 28.37
C LEU A 136 44.45 -6.87 27.76
N LEU A 137 44.25 -5.58 27.53
CA LEU A 137 43.04 -5.04 26.92
C LEU A 137 43.27 -4.79 25.43
N ALA A 138 42.40 -5.34 24.59
CA ALA A 138 42.49 -5.19 23.14
C ALA A 138 41.75 -3.92 22.67
N PHE A 139 42.44 -3.04 21.94
CA PHE A 139 41.88 -1.83 21.33
C PHE A 139 42.21 -1.76 19.83
N ARG A 140 41.32 -1.20 19.02
CA ARG A 140 41.63 -0.93 17.60
C ARG A 140 42.60 0.24 17.48
N LEU A 141 43.52 0.18 16.52
CA LEU A 141 44.52 1.22 16.30
C LEU A 141 44.24 1.99 15.01
N LEU A 142 43.37 3.01 15.07
CA LEU A 142 43.09 3.98 13.98
C LEU A 142 42.78 3.37 12.60
N SER A 143 42.44 2.08 12.58
CA SER A 143 42.27 1.27 11.38
C SER A 143 41.43 0.06 11.74
N THR A 144 40.68 -0.44 10.75
CA THR A 144 39.91 -1.68 10.83
C THR A 144 40.77 -2.94 10.69
N CYS A 145 42.08 -2.79 10.44
CA CYS A 145 43.02 -3.89 10.18
C CYS A 145 44.15 -4.00 11.23
N ARG A 146 44.18 -3.15 12.26
CA ARG A 146 45.23 -3.15 13.30
C ARG A 146 44.65 -3.11 14.71
N THR A 147 45.18 -3.95 15.59
CA THR A 147 44.80 -4.02 17.01
C THR A 147 46.03 -3.89 17.89
N ILE A 148 45.93 -3.08 18.94
CA ILE A 148 46.96 -2.88 19.95
C ILE A 148 46.50 -3.42 21.31
N PHE A 149 47.43 -3.93 22.10
CA PHE A 149 47.16 -4.48 23.43
C PHE A 149 47.98 -3.73 24.49
N PHE A 150 47.33 -3.32 25.59
CA PHE A 150 48.01 -2.72 26.74
C PHE A 150 47.21 -2.93 28.04
N THR A 151 47.85 -2.77 29.19
CA THR A 151 47.25 -2.99 30.51
C THR A 151 46.38 -1.83 30.97
N HIS A 152 45.54 -2.06 31.98
CA HIS A 152 44.79 -0.98 32.62
C HIS A 152 45.69 0.11 33.23
N SER A 153 46.84 -0.26 33.81
CA SER A 153 47.81 0.71 34.36
C SER A 153 48.35 1.63 33.27
N GLN A 154 48.74 1.08 32.11
CA GLN A 154 49.17 1.86 30.95
C GLN A 154 48.06 2.80 30.43
N LEU A 155 46.81 2.34 30.39
CA LEU A 155 45.66 3.16 30.01
C LEU A 155 45.43 4.35 30.97
N LEU A 156 45.55 4.12 32.27
CA LEU A 156 45.40 5.17 33.28
C LEU A 156 46.53 6.19 33.22
N ASP A 157 47.77 5.74 33.08
CA ASP A 157 48.94 6.62 32.93
C ASP A 157 48.79 7.53 31.70
N HIS A 158 48.23 6.98 30.61
CA HIS A 158 47.92 7.76 29.40
C HIS A 158 46.89 8.86 29.66
N PHE A 159 45.77 8.56 30.33
CA PHE A 159 44.75 9.57 30.64
C PHE A 159 45.21 10.61 31.66
N LEU A 160 45.99 10.20 32.67
CA LEU A 160 46.61 11.11 33.64
C LEU A 160 47.55 12.10 32.96
N HIS A 161 48.38 11.64 32.01
CA HIS A 161 49.28 12.51 31.26
C HIS A 161 48.54 13.53 30.37
N LEU A 162 47.38 13.14 29.84
CA LEU A 162 46.57 14.01 28.98
C LEU A 162 45.68 14.99 29.76
N GLY A 163 45.55 14.80 31.08
CA GLY A 163 44.69 15.64 31.92
C GLY A 163 43.19 15.48 31.63
N VAL A 164 42.77 14.31 31.13
CA VAL A 164 41.37 14.05 30.77
C VAL A 164 40.55 13.74 32.03
N TRP A 165 39.38 14.35 32.16
CA TRP A 165 38.47 14.06 33.26
C TRP A 165 37.93 12.62 33.14
N LYS A 166 38.11 11.81 34.19
CA LYS A 166 37.67 10.41 34.24
C LYS A 166 36.74 10.15 35.42
N THR A 167 35.76 9.25 35.23
CA THR A 167 34.97 8.66 36.31
C THR A 167 34.87 7.14 36.13
N ASP A 168 35.12 6.38 37.19
CA ASP A 168 35.01 4.92 37.18
C ASP A 168 33.61 4.51 37.67
N LEU A 169 32.87 3.73 36.87
CA LEU A 169 31.50 3.28 37.20
C LEU A 169 31.35 1.77 36.98
N LEU A 170 30.58 1.10 37.83
CA LEU A 170 30.25 -0.32 37.63
C LEU A 170 29.17 -0.47 36.56
N LEU A 171 29.57 -0.88 35.35
CA LEU A 171 28.67 -1.05 34.21
C LEU A 171 28.17 -2.51 34.12
N LYS A 172 26.92 -2.71 33.69
CA LYS A 172 26.21 -4.01 33.75
C LYS A 172 26.78 -5.01 32.71
N GLN A 173 26.88 -6.31 33.05
CA GLN A 173 27.40 -7.38 32.16
C GLN A 173 26.34 -7.98 31.20
N GLN A 174 26.77 -8.41 30.01
CA GLN A 174 26.02 -9.11 28.95
C GLN A 174 26.08 -10.62 29.20
N GLN A 175 24.93 -11.27 29.41
CA GLN A 175 24.89 -12.72 29.65
C GLN A 175 25.16 -13.52 28.36
N LYS A 176 26.13 -14.45 28.40
CA LYS A 176 26.38 -15.43 27.34
C LYS A 176 25.20 -16.40 27.25
N VAL A 177 24.60 -16.52 26.05
CA VAL A 177 23.58 -17.52 25.72
C VAL A 177 24.29 -18.77 25.15
N PRO A 178 24.04 -19.99 25.67
CA PRO A 178 24.63 -21.22 25.12
C PRO A 178 23.97 -21.63 23.78
N PRO A 179 24.68 -22.39 22.92
CA PRO A 179 24.15 -22.87 21.65
C PRO A 179 23.00 -23.86 21.89
N LYS A 180 21.92 -23.70 21.13
CA LYS A 180 20.65 -24.42 21.28
C LYS A 180 20.82 -25.94 21.19
N SER A 181 20.68 -26.60 22.33
CA SER A 181 20.06 -27.93 22.40
C SER A 181 19.07 -27.95 23.57
N THR A 182 17.84 -28.34 23.25
CA THR A 182 16.76 -28.77 24.16
C THR A 182 16.42 -27.88 25.37
N LEU A 183 15.40 -27.05 25.17
CA LEU A 183 14.35 -26.64 26.13
C LEU A 183 14.80 -26.46 27.60
N ASN A 184 14.98 -25.20 28.02
CA ASN A 184 14.30 -24.67 29.22
C ASN A 184 14.33 -23.13 29.28
N PHE A 185 13.15 -22.56 29.49
CA PHE A 185 12.82 -21.13 29.52
C PHE A 185 13.33 -20.42 30.78
N SER A 186 13.95 -19.24 30.64
CA SER A 186 13.57 -17.98 31.36
C SER A 186 14.70 -16.93 31.39
N LYS A 187 14.66 -15.95 30.47
CA LYS A 187 15.16 -14.55 30.63
C LYS A 187 14.82 -13.69 29.40
N GLU A 188 13.53 -13.57 29.09
CA GLU A 188 13.02 -12.93 27.86
C GLU A 188 12.14 -11.68 28.14
N SER A 189 11.97 -11.26 29.40
CA SER A 189 10.83 -10.42 29.79
C SER A 189 10.81 -8.95 29.33
N LYS A 190 11.92 -8.34 28.87
CA LYS A 190 11.93 -6.92 28.45
C LYS A 190 11.90 -6.67 26.95
N HIS A 191 12.48 -7.55 26.12
CA HIS A 191 12.40 -7.40 24.66
C HIS A 191 11.08 -7.95 24.10
N ASP A 192 10.52 -8.99 24.73
CA ASP A 192 9.22 -9.56 24.37
C ASP A 192 8.06 -8.58 24.61
N ASN A 193 8.12 -7.76 25.66
CA ASN A 193 7.06 -6.80 25.96
C ASN A 193 6.84 -5.78 24.82
N ILE A 194 7.90 -5.45 24.04
CA ILE A 194 7.80 -4.53 22.89
C ILE A 194 7.22 -5.23 21.65
N LEU A 195 7.53 -6.52 21.42
CA LEU A 195 6.94 -7.28 20.31
C LEU A 195 5.47 -7.64 20.56
N ILE A 196 5.11 -7.88 21.83
CA ILE A 196 3.75 -8.24 22.25
C ILE A 196 2.86 -7.00 22.18
N GLY A 197 3.27 -5.85 22.74
CA GLY A 197 2.52 -4.58 22.79
C GLY A 197 2.04 -4.02 21.44
N ILE A 198 1.01 -3.19 21.43
CA ILE A 198 0.60 -2.45 20.23
C ILE A 198 1.74 -1.49 19.83
N THR A 199 2.17 -1.53 18.56
CA THR A 199 3.36 -0.78 18.10
C THR A 199 3.02 0.58 17.48
N VAL A 200 1.74 0.82 17.17
CA VAL A 200 1.24 2.02 16.49
C VAL A 200 0.15 2.65 17.34
N LYS A 201 0.19 3.97 17.52
CA LYS A 201 -0.82 4.68 18.29
C LYS A 201 -2.11 4.87 17.51
N LYS A 202 -3.24 4.86 18.22
CA LYS A 202 -4.60 5.01 17.66
C LYS A 202 -4.79 6.26 16.79
N ASN A 203 -4.20 7.38 17.20
CA ASN A 203 -4.38 8.67 16.51
C ASN A 203 -3.37 8.88 15.36
N ASP A 204 -2.28 8.10 15.31
CA ASP A 204 -1.23 8.26 14.29
C ASP A 204 -1.58 7.45 13.03
N ASP A 205 -1.87 6.15 13.18
CA ASP A 205 -2.37 5.29 12.10
C ASP A 205 -3.45 4.36 12.65
N PHE A 206 -4.69 4.85 12.55
CA PHE A 206 -5.88 4.16 13.05
C PHE A 206 -6.11 2.80 12.41
N SER A 207 -5.80 2.65 11.11
CA SER A 207 -6.06 1.40 10.38
C SER A 207 -5.12 0.29 10.84
N GLU A 208 -3.83 0.62 10.98
CA GLU A 208 -2.84 -0.34 11.50
C GLU A 208 -3.08 -0.64 12.98
N TRP A 209 -3.38 0.40 13.78
CA TRP A 209 -3.74 0.23 15.19
C TRP A 209 -4.93 -0.73 15.36
N TYR A 210 -6.03 -0.51 14.63
CA TYR A 210 -7.24 -1.34 14.72
C TYR A 210 -6.93 -2.80 14.36
N ARG A 211 -6.12 -3.00 13.30
CA ARG A 211 -5.66 -4.34 12.92
C ARG A 211 -4.87 -5.01 14.04
N GLN A 212 -3.90 -4.31 14.62
CA GLN A 212 -3.08 -4.87 15.71
C GLN A 212 -3.90 -5.21 16.94
N VAL A 213 -4.85 -4.34 17.33
CA VAL A 213 -5.75 -4.57 18.46
C VAL A 213 -6.58 -5.84 18.25
N LEU A 214 -7.13 -6.05 17.05
CA LEU A 214 -7.93 -7.24 16.77
C LEU A 214 -7.11 -8.54 16.74
N ILE A 215 -5.89 -8.50 16.18
CA ILE A 215 -5.03 -9.69 16.07
C ILE A 215 -4.46 -10.04 17.44
N LYS A 216 -3.84 -9.07 18.10
CA LYS A 216 -3.12 -9.27 19.36
C LYS A 216 -4.07 -9.44 20.54
N GLY A 217 -5.28 -8.90 20.45
CA GLY A 217 -6.38 -9.15 21.38
C GLY A 217 -7.17 -10.44 21.12
N ASP A 218 -6.69 -11.31 20.21
CA ASP A 218 -7.27 -12.62 19.90
C ASP A 218 -8.75 -12.58 19.43
N MET A 219 -9.15 -11.50 18.77
CA MET A 219 -10.53 -11.30 18.27
C MET A 219 -10.73 -11.89 16.88
N VAL A 220 -9.73 -11.70 16.00
CA VAL A 220 -9.76 -12.08 14.58
C VAL A 220 -8.37 -12.54 14.13
N SER A 221 -8.31 -13.40 13.11
CA SER A 221 -7.05 -13.83 12.50
C SER A 221 -6.83 -13.24 11.09
N PHE A 222 -5.59 -12.89 10.69
CA PHE A 222 -5.29 -11.94 9.59
C PHE A 222 -4.01 -12.19 8.76
N LYS A 223 -4.07 -12.54 7.47
CA LYS A 223 -2.85 -12.79 6.68
C LYS A 223 -2.01 -11.54 6.46
N ARG A 224 -0.76 -11.55 6.94
CA ARG A 224 0.26 -10.60 6.48
C ARG A 224 0.97 -11.19 5.27
N ILE A 225 0.77 -10.61 4.09
CA ILE A 225 1.69 -10.81 2.95
C ILE A 225 2.96 -10.03 3.30
N THR A 226 3.85 -10.67 4.07
CA THR A 226 5.25 -10.26 4.10
C THR A 226 5.92 -11.07 3.01
N PHE A 227 6.57 -10.38 2.08
CA PHE A 227 7.50 -11.00 1.13
C PHE A 227 8.40 -11.97 1.90
N TYR A 228 8.54 -13.18 1.36
CA TYR A 228 9.38 -14.26 1.86
C TYR A 228 10.75 -13.73 2.30
N PHE A 229 11.04 -13.79 3.60
CA PHE A 229 12.27 -14.30 4.22
C PHE A 229 12.22 -14.01 5.74
N LEU A 230 12.49 -15.06 6.53
CA LEU A 230 12.56 -15.16 8.00
C LEU A 230 11.28 -15.52 8.81
N ASN A 231 11.21 -16.82 9.12
CA ASN A 231 10.81 -17.49 10.37
C ASN A 231 9.41 -17.26 10.98
N SER A 232 8.53 -18.21 10.63
CA SER A 232 7.64 -19.01 11.49
C SER A 232 7.27 -18.48 12.89
N TYR A 233 6.08 -17.88 12.98
CA TYR A 233 5.06 -18.25 13.97
C TYR A 233 3.71 -18.26 13.26
N LEU A 234 3.04 -19.42 13.30
CA LEU A 234 1.74 -19.71 12.67
C LEU A 234 0.66 -18.75 13.19
N ILE A 235 -0.04 -18.08 12.28
CA ILE A 235 -1.31 -17.39 12.55
C ILE A 235 -2.29 -17.82 11.47
N ASP A 236 -3.39 -18.45 11.88
CA ASP A 236 -4.38 -19.13 11.02
C ASP A 236 -5.25 -18.15 10.25
N TYR A 237 -4.95 -17.92 8.97
CA TYR A 237 -5.68 -16.96 8.15
C TYR A 237 -6.80 -17.62 7.36
N TYR A 238 -7.92 -16.91 7.13
CA TYR A 238 -8.85 -17.32 6.08
C TYR A 238 -8.35 -16.80 4.73
N ASP A 239 -8.36 -17.66 3.72
CA ASP A 239 -7.79 -17.46 2.40
C ASP A 239 -8.71 -16.64 1.46
N ILE A 240 -9.98 -16.50 1.80
CA ILE A 240 -10.96 -15.69 1.06
C ILE A 240 -10.96 -14.24 1.55
N SER A 241 -10.65 -13.30 0.65
CA SER A 241 -10.65 -11.86 0.95
C SER A 241 -12.02 -11.38 1.43
N GLY A 242 -12.03 -10.60 2.51
CA GLY A 242 -13.23 -10.02 3.11
C GLY A 242 -13.98 -10.94 4.07
N CYS A 243 -13.54 -12.18 4.24
CA CYS A 243 -14.05 -13.12 5.24
C CYS A 243 -13.06 -13.24 6.41
N TYR A 244 -13.58 -13.34 7.64
CA TYR A 244 -12.78 -13.29 8.86
C TYR A 244 -13.25 -14.34 9.85
N ILE A 245 -12.30 -15.06 10.46
CA ILE A 245 -12.60 -16.02 11.52
C ILE A 245 -12.90 -15.24 12.81
N LEU A 246 -14.13 -15.39 13.31
CA LEU A 246 -14.54 -14.88 14.62
C LEU A 246 -14.06 -15.84 15.70
N LYS A 247 -12.95 -15.50 16.36
CA LYS A 247 -12.40 -16.30 17.46
C LYS A 247 -13.33 -16.31 18.69
N PRO A 248 -13.15 -17.25 19.64
CA PRO A 248 -14.03 -17.36 20.80
C PRO A 248 -14.19 -16.06 21.62
N ALA A 249 -13.19 -15.18 21.64
CA ALA A 249 -13.30 -13.88 22.32
C ALA A 249 -14.31 -12.95 21.62
N SER A 250 -14.29 -12.87 20.30
CA SER A 250 -15.20 -12.01 19.53
C SER A 250 -16.59 -12.63 19.38
N TYR A 251 -16.66 -13.95 19.13
CA TYR A 251 -17.93 -14.65 19.01
C TYR A 251 -18.72 -14.66 20.33
N TYR A 252 -18.04 -14.73 21.48
CA TYR A 252 -18.70 -14.60 22.79
C TYR A 252 -19.46 -13.27 22.94
N ILE A 253 -18.92 -12.16 22.41
CA ILE A 253 -19.61 -10.86 22.42
C ILE A 253 -20.89 -10.95 21.59
N TRP A 254 -20.82 -11.57 20.43
CA TRP A 254 -21.97 -11.81 19.57
C TRP A 254 -23.04 -12.66 20.26
N GLU A 255 -22.64 -13.73 20.97
CA GLU A 255 -23.54 -14.55 21.77
C GLU A 255 -24.22 -13.75 22.90
N GLN A 256 -23.52 -12.82 23.55
CA GLN A 256 -24.14 -11.95 24.57
C GLN A 256 -25.16 -10.99 23.96
N ILE A 257 -24.84 -10.39 22.80
CA ILE A 257 -25.78 -9.54 22.05
C ILE A 257 -27.01 -10.36 21.67
N GLN A 258 -26.81 -11.55 21.11
CA GLN A 258 -27.87 -12.47 20.71
C GLN A 258 -28.76 -12.85 21.88
N LYS A 259 -28.18 -13.34 22.98
CA LYS A 259 -28.92 -13.76 24.18
C LYS A 259 -29.76 -12.63 24.76
N TRP A 260 -29.20 -11.43 24.84
CA TRP A 260 -29.91 -10.28 25.39
C TRP A 260 -31.03 -9.83 24.45
N PHE A 261 -30.76 -9.71 23.15
CA PHE A 261 -31.74 -9.21 22.19
C PHE A 261 -32.89 -10.19 21.99
N ASP A 262 -32.60 -11.50 21.88
CA ASP A 262 -33.63 -12.56 21.85
C ASP A 262 -34.58 -12.48 23.04
N MET A 263 -34.04 -12.25 24.24
CA MET A 263 -34.87 -12.10 25.44
C MET A 263 -35.80 -10.89 25.34
N GLN A 264 -35.38 -9.78 24.74
CA GLN A 264 -36.21 -8.59 24.63
C GLN A 264 -37.27 -8.71 23.53
N ILE A 265 -36.90 -9.22 22.34
CA ILE A 265 -37.87 -9.35 21.23
C ILE A 265 -38.94 -10.42 21.53
N LYS A 266 -38.61 -11.47 22.29
CA LYS A 266 -39.61 -12.45 22.76
C LYS A 266 -40.67 -11.82 23.68
N LYS A 267 -40.31 -10.79 24.45
CA LYS A 267 -41.30 -10.03 25.24
C LYS A 267 -42.26 -9.21 24.36
N LEU A 268 -41.86 -8.90 23.13
CA LEU A 268 -42.70 -8.21 22.13
C LEU A 268 -43.55 -9.18 21.29
N GLY A 269 -43.49 -10.48 21.60
CA GLY A 269 -44.18 -11.54 20.87
C GLY A 269 -43.50 -11.92 19.56
N VAL A 270 -42.21 -11.59 19.38
CA VAL A 270 -41.46 -12.00 18.18
C VAL A 270 -40.97 -13.44 18.34
N GLU A 271 -41.17 -14.24 17.30
CA GLU A 271 -40.76 -15.64 17.26
C GLU A 271 -39.54 -15.85 16.36
N ASN A 272 -38.60 -16.66 16.83
CA ASN A 272 -37.43 -17.01 16.02
C ASN A 272 -37.79 -18.09 15.00
N CYS A 273 -37.33 -17.92 13.77
CA CYS A 273 -37.47 -18.83 12.66
C CYS A 273 -36.13 -18.97 11.90
N TYR A 274 -36.11 -19.81 10.87
CA TYR A 274 -34.94 -19.94 10.00
C TYR A 274 -35.39 -20.23 8.57
N PHE A 275 -35.15 -19.29 7.67
CA PHE A 275 -35.32 -19.51 6.23
C PHE A 275 -34.03 -20.01 5.58
N PRO A 276 -34.10 -20.71 4.43
CA PRO A 276 -32.92 -21.20 3.71
C PRO A 276 -31.97 -20.09 3.27
N MET A 277 -30.70 -20.45 3.09
CA MET A 277 -29.66 -19.53 2.60
C MET A 277 -29.77 -19.24 1.10
N PHE A 278 -30.34 -20.17 0.33
CA PHE A 278 -30.44 -20.05 -1.11
C PHE A 278 -31.74 -19.38 -1.53
N VAL A 279 -31.64 -18.49 -2.51
CA VAL A 279 -32.78 -17.85 -3.18
C VAL A 279 -32.70 -18.12 -4.68
N SER A 280 -33.83 -18.46 -5.31
CA SER A 280 -33.86 -18.71 -6.75
C SER A 280 -33.71 -17.39 -7.53
N SER A 281 -33.12 -17.47 -8.72
CA SER A 281 -32.96 -16.31 -9.60
C SER A 281 -34.30 -15.65 -9.91
N LYS A 282 -35.36 -16.46 -10.12
CA LYS A 282 -36.74 -15.97 -10.34
C LYS A 282 -37.31 -15.21 -9.14
N ALA A 283 -37.10 -15.70 -7.92
CA ALA A 283 -37.63 -15.05 -6.71
C ALA A 283 -36.92 -13.71 -6.47
N LEU A 284 -35.60 -13.69 -6.64
CA LEU A 284 -34.81 -12.46 -6.58
C LEU A 284 -35.25 -11.48 -7.67
N GLY A 285 -35.42 -11.93 -8.91
CA GLY A 285 -35.84 -11.10 -10.05
C GLY A 285 -37.23 -10.45 -9.94
N LYS A 286 -38.05 -10.77 -8.93
CA LYS A 286 -39.30 -10.03 -8.64
C LYS A 286 -39.02 -8.63 -8.09
N GLU A 287 -37.86 -8.42 -7.47
CA GLU A 287 -37.47 -7.17 -6.83
C GLU A 287 -36.48 -6.37 -7.72
N LYS A 288 -36.60 -6.47 -9.05
CA LYS A 288 -35.65 -5.89 -10.02
C LYS A 288 -35.33 -4.41 -9.76
N ASP A 289 -36.35 -3.59 -9.53
CA ASP A 289 -36.19 -2.14 -9.34
C ASP A 289 -35.42 -1.78 -8.06
N HIS A 290 -35.39 -2.65 -7.04
CA HIS A 290 -34.59 -2.46 -5.83
C HIS A 290 -33.24 -3.21 -5.89
N ILE A 291 -33.14 -4.27 -6.69
CA ILE A 291 -31.93 -5.08 -6.87
C ILE A 291 -30.95 -4.44 -7.85
N GLU A 292 -31.34 -3.57 -8.76
CA GLU A 292 -30.39 -2.93 -9.71
C GLU A 292 -29.18 -2.28 -9.02
N GLY A 293 -29.33 -1.81 -7.77
CA GLY A 293 -28.22 -1.31 -6.95
C GLY A 293 -27.37 -2.38 -6.23
N PHE A 294 -27.89 -3.59 -5.99
CA PHE A 294 -27.26 -4.68 -5.23
C PHE A 294 -26.90 -5.91 -6.07
N ALA A 295 -27.37 -5.99 -7.31
CA ALA A 295 -27.06 -7.04 -8.28
C ALA A 295 -25.58 -7.47 -8.30
N PRO A 296 -24.59 -6.55 -8.20
CA PRO A 296 -23.19 -6.97 -8.22
C PRO A 296 -22.71 -7.61 -6.92
N GLU A 297 -23.40 -7.36 -5.82
CA GLU A 297 -23.04 -7.90 -4.50
C GLU A 297 -23.61 -9.31 -4.27
N VAL A 298 -24.44 -9.82 -5.18
CA VAL A 298 -25.07 -11.14 -5.06
C VAL A 298 -24.09 -12.25 -5.43
N ALA A 299 -23.82 -13.17 -4.50
CA ALA A 299 -23.05 -14.37 -4.76
C ALA A 299 -23.93 -15.48 -5.35
N TRP A 300 -23.50 -16.08 -6.46
CA TRP A 300 -24.24 -17.12 -7.18
C TRP A 300 -23.58 -18.49 -7.06
N VAL A 301 -24.38 -19.51 -6.80
CA VAL A 301 -24.02 -20.92 -6.93
C VAL A 301 -24.50 -21.42 -8.29
N THR A 302 -23.56 -21.78 -9.16
CA THR A 302 -23.84 -22.21 -10.54
C THR A 302 -23.49 -23.67 -10.80
N LYS A 303 -22.83 -24.35 -9.84
CA LYS A 303 -22.36 -25.73 -9.97
C LYS A 303 -22.60 -26.51 -8.69
N ALA A 304 -22.91 -27.80 -8.84
CA ALA A 304 -22.91 -28.79 -7.77
C ALA A 304 -21.86 -29.87 -8.12
N GLY A 305 -20.75 -29.90 -7.38
CA GLY A 305 -19.57 -30.68 -7.78
C GLY A 305 -19.02 -30.18 -9.13
N ASN A 306 -18.94 -31.07 -10.12
CA ASN A 306 -18.49 -30.72 -11.48
C ASN A 306 -19.64 -30.44 -12.46
N SER A 307 -20.90 -30.65 -12.05
CA SER A 307 -22.08 -30.46 -12.89
C SER A 307 -22.63 -29.04 -12.76
N ASN A 308 -23.00 -28.42 -13.89
CA ASN A 308 -23.69 -27.12 -13.88
C ASN A 308 -25.14 -27.30 -13.42
N LEU A 309 -25.65 -26.36 -12.63
CA LEU A 309 -27.06 -26.30 -12.27
C LEU A 309 -27.88 -25.78 -13.47
N GLU A 310 -29.10 -26.30 -13.65
CA GLU A 310 -30.03 -25.82 -14.68
C GLU A 310 -30.42 -24.35 -14.48
N GLU A 311 -30.67 -23.98 -13.22
CA GLU A 311 -30.93 -22.60 -12.81
C GLU A 311 -29.93 -22.19 -11.72
N PRO A 312 -29.21 -21.07 -11.88
CA PRO A 312 -28.32 -20.57 -10.84
C PRO A 312 -29.13 -20.11 -9.62
N ILE A 313 -28.64 -20.44 -8.43
CA ILE A 313 -29.24 -20.03 -7.15
C ILE A 313 -28.33 -19.02 -6.47
N ALA A 314 -28.90 -17.96 -5.92
CA ALA A 314 -28.14 -16.94 -5.20
C ALA A 314 -28.04 -17.30 -3.71
N ILE A 315 -26.95 -16.88 -3.08
CA ILE A 315 -26.79 -16.86 -1.63
C ILE A 315 -27.46 -15.58 -1.13
N ARG A 316 -28.24 -15.65 -0.05
CA ARG A 316 -29.02 -14.52 0.44
C ARG A 316 -28.14 -13.28 0.72
N PRO A 317 -28.43 -12.13 0.07
CA PRO A 317 -27.92 -10.83 0.49
C PRO A 317 -28.83 -10.19 1.57
N THR A 318 -30.08 -10.63 1.61
CA THR A 318 -31.18 -10.25 2.52
C THR A 318 -32.33 -11.25 2.32
N SER A 319 -33.28 -11.36 3.26
CA SER A 319 -34.31 -12.43 3.23
C SER A 319 -35.71 -12.00 2.78
N GLU A 320 -35.95 -10.75 2.37
CA GLU A 320 -37.26 -10.27 1.90
C GLU A 320 -37.85 -11.15 0.79
N THR A 321 -37.09 -11.38 -0.28
CA THR A 321 -37.50 -12.23 -1.41
C THR A 321 -37.64 -13.71 -1.07
N ILE A 322 -37.08 -14.14 0.07
CA ILE A 322 -37.18 -15.51 0.58
C ILE A 322 -38.42 -15.67 1.46
N MET A 323 -38.69 -14.70 2.33
CA MET A 323 -39.74 -14.78 3.35
C MET A 323 -41.12 -14.36 2.82
N TYR A 324 -41.20 -13.28 2.06
CA TYR A 324 -42.47 -12.66 1.67
C TYR A 324 -43.36 -13.51 0.77
N PRO A 325 -42.84 -14.37 -0.14
CA PRO A 325 -43.67 -15.35 -0.83
C PRO A 325 -44.39 -16.33 0.11
N TYR A 326 -43.82 -16.61 1.29
CA TYR A 326 -44.45 -17.46 2.31
C TYR A 326 -45.36 -16.66 3.23
N PHE A 327 -45.08 -15.38 3.48
CA PHE A 327 -46.02 -14.50 4.20
C PHE A 327 -47.35 -14.43 3.47
N SER A 328 -47.36 -14.30 2.14
CA SER A 328 -48.60 -14.35 1.32
C SER A 328 -49.34 -15.70 1.45
N LYS A 329 -48.64 -16.79 1.76
CA LYS A 329 -49.26 -18.11 1.97
C LYS A 329 -49.79 -18.32 3.39
N TRP A 330 -49.09 -17.79 4.39
CA TRP A 330 -49.40 -17.95 5.80
C TRP A 330 -50.46 -16.95 6.28
N ILE A 331 -50.43 -15.73 5.75
CA ILE A 331 -51.39 -14.68 6.08
C ILE A 331 -52.58 -14.82 5.12
N ARG A 332 -53.71 -15.34 5.62
CA ARG A 332 -54.95 -15.53 4.85
C ARG A 332 -56.10 -14.70 5.40
N SER A 333 -56.10 -14.45 6.71
CA SER A 333 -57.10 -13.66 7.42
C SER A 333 -56.44 -12.61 8.29
N TYR A 334 -57.19 -11.56 8.65
CA TYR A 334 -56.74 -10.57 9.64
C TYR A 334 -56.38 -11.21 11.00
N ARG A 335 -56.89 -12.42 11.29
CA ARG A 335 -56.58 -13.20 12.52
C ARG A 335 -55.16 -13.76 12.55
N ASP A 336 -54.50 -13.85 11.40
CA ASP A 336 -53.11 -14.29 11.30
C ASP A 336 -52.11 -13.16 11.60
N LEU A 337 -52.62 -11.94 11.85
CA LEU A 337 -51.85 -10.74 12.15
C LEU A 337 -51.94 -10.39 13.65
N PRO A 338 -50.88 -9.82 14.25
CA PRO A 338 -49.59 -9.53 13.63
C PRO A 338 -48.70 -10.78 13.52
N LEU A 339 -48.08 -10.98 12.36
CA LEU A 339 -47.03 -11.98 12.19
C LEU A 339 -45.69 -11.33 12.51
N LYS A 340 -44.92 -11.88 13.47
CA LYS A 340 -43.64 -11.31 13.90
C LYS A 340 -42.54 -12.36 13.94
N LEU A 341 -41.65 -12.32 12.94
CA LEU A 341 -40.59 -13.32 12.81
C LEU A 341 -39.20 -12.69 12.87
N ASN A 342 -38.27 -13.43 13.46
CA ASN A 342 -36.85 -13.07 13.53
C ASN A 342 -35.98 -14.26 13.14
N GLN A 343 -34.82 -14.02 12.53
CA GLN A 343 -33.81 -15.07 12.34
C GLN A 343 -32.39 -14.56 12.60
N TRP A 344 -31.54 -15.46 13.06
CA TRP A 344 -30.10 -15.25 13.20
C TRP A 344 -29.38 -16.08 12.14
N ASN A 345 -28.61 -15.43 11.28
CA ASN A 345 -28.00 -16.07 10.13
C ASN A 345 -26.73 -15.34 9.67
N SER A 346 -25.97 -15.99 8.80
CA SER A 346 -24.97 -15.32 8.00
C SER A 346 -25.58 -14.76 6.71
N VAL A 347 -24.99 -13.68 6.24
CA VAL A 347 -25.29 -13.03 4.97
C VAL A 347 -24.02 -12.89 4.17
N VAL A 348 -24.15 -13.07 2.86
CA VAL A 348 -23.06 -12.86 1.91
C VAL A 348 -23.40 -11.68 1.00
N ARG A 349 -22.58 -10.63 1.09
CA ARG A 349 -22.58 -9.51 0.16
C ARG A 349 -21.18 -9.37 -0.39
N TRP A 350 -21.02 -9.42 -1.70
CA TRP A 350 -19.72 -9.33 -2.34
C TRP A 350 -19.21 -7.89 -2.41
N GLU A 351 -18.97 -7.33 -1.22
CA GLU A 351 -18.57 -5.94 -1.00
C GLU A 351 -17.36 -5.54 -1.86
N PHE A 352 -17.55 -4.49 -2.67
CA PHE A 352 -16.53 -3.97 -3.58
C PHE A 352 -15.58 -2.97 -2.92
N LYS A 353 -16.02 -2.28 -1.87
CA LYS A 353 -15.14 -1.40 -1.08
C LYS A 353 -14.22 -2.25 -0.21
N HIS A 354 -13.07 -1.69 0.17
CA HIS A 354 -12.06 -2.39 0.96
C HIS A 354 -12.67 -3.00 2.23
N PRO A 355 -12.60 -4.32 2.44
CA PRO A 355 -13.20 -4.95 3.59
C PRO A 355 -12.46 -4.55 4.87
N GLN A 356 -13.20 -4.29 5.92
CA GLN A 356 -12.67 -3.99 7.25
C GLN A 356 -13.36 -4.93 8.25
N PRO A 357 -12.60 -5.65 9.10
CA PRO A 357 -13.19 -6.64 10.00
C PRO A 357 -14.28 -6.02 10.87
N PHE A 358 -15.37 -6.78 11.04
CA PHE A 358 -16.63 -6.39 11.66
C PHE A 358 -17.40 -5.29 10.92
N LEU A 359 -16.74 -4.24 10.43
CA LEU A 359 -17.42 -3.06 9.88
C LEU A 359 -18.04 -3.32 8.51
N ARG A 360 -17.26 -3.97 7.64
CA ARG A 360 -17.62 -4.29 6.26
C ARG A 360 -16.89 -5.55 5.83
N THR A 361 -17.56 -6.69 5.99
CA THR A 361 -17.05 -8.01 5.64
C THR A 361 -17.96 -8.60 4.57
N ARG A 362 -17.43 -9.50 3.74
CA ARG A 362 -18.22 -10.13 2.67
C ARG A 362 -19.20 -11.15 3.21
N GLU A 363 -18.77 -11.90 4.23
CA GLU A 363 -19.65 -12.70 5.06
C GLU A 363 -19.72 -12.05 6.45
N PHE A 364 -20.94 -11.84 6.94
CA PHE A 364 -21.16 -11.38 8.31
C PHE A 364 -22.36 -12.09 8.93
N SER A 365 -22.27 -12.35 10.24
CA SER A 365 -23.42 -12.74 11.04
C SER A 365 -24.27 -11.52 11.36
N TRP A 366 -25.58 -11.69 11.27
CA TRP A 366 -26.54 -10.68 11.65
C TRP A 366 -27.82 -11.29 12.19
N GLN A 367 -28.69 -10.40 12.64
CA GLN A 367 -30.07 -10.68 12.94
C GLN A 367 -30.92 -9.88 11.93
N GLU A 368 -31.96 -10.50 11.39
CA GLU A 368 -32.99 -9.82 10.60
C GLU A 368 -34.39 -10.22 11.07
N GLY A 369 -35.25 -9.21 11.27
CA GLY A 369 -36.61 -9.37 11.76
C GLY A 369 -37.59 -8.81 10.75
N HIS A 370 -38.68 -9.53 10.50
CA HIS A 370 -39.70 -9.20 9.51
C HIS A 370 -41.07 -9.40 10.12
N THR A 371 -41.89 -8.36 10.03
CA THR A 371 -43.21 -8.35 10.67
C THR A 371 -44.28 -7.83 9.71
N ALA A 372 -45.52 -8.25 9.94
CA ALA A 372 -46.69 -7.83 9.17
C ALA A 372 -47.84 -7.51 10.13
N TYR A 373 -48.51 -6.38 9.89
CA TYR A 373 -49.58 -5.81 10.70
C TYR A 373 -50.79 -5.45 9.84
N LEU A 374 -51.95 -5.40 10.46
CA LEU A 374 -53.16 -4.87 9.82
C LEU A 374 -53.15 -3.33 9.81
N ASP A 375 -52.75 -2.73 10.93
CA ASP A 375 -52.78 -1.29 11.13
C ASP A 375 -51.41 -0.64 10.98
N LYS A 376 -51.40 0.52 10.31
CA LYS A 376 -50.19 1.32 10.10
C LYS A 376 -49.56 1.79 11.41
N GLU A 377 -50.37 2.25 12.36
CA GLU A 377 -49.88 2.83 13.61
C GLU A 377 -49.15 1.80 14.48
N GLU A 378 -49.69 0.57 14.56
CA GLU A 378 -49.03 -0.53 15.29
C GLU A 378 -47.71 -0.94 14.61
N SER A 379 -47.70 -1.00 13.28
CA SER A 379 -46.51 -1.24 12.49
C SER A 379 -45.43 -0.19 12.76
N GLU A 380 -45.75 1.09 12.67
CA GLU A 380 -44.78 2.17 12.90
C GLU A 380 -44.30 2.22 14.38
N LYS A 381 -45.16 1.89 15.33
CA LYS A 381 -44.78 1.79 16.76
C LYS A 381 -43.71 0.72 16.99
N GLU A 382 -43.79 -0.42 16.31
CA GLU A 382 -42.76 -1.46 16.41
C GLU A 382 -41.40 -0.99 15.91
N VAL A 383 -41.35 -0.21 14.82
CA VAL A 383 -40.10 0.31 14.24
C VAL A 383 -39.28 1.03 15.31
N PHE A 384 -39.93 1.91 16.08
CA PHE A 384 -39.28 2.66 17.16
C PHE A 384 -39.00 1.82 18.41
N ASN A 385 -39.86 0.85 18.75
CA ASN A 385 -39.58 -0.09 19.84
C ASN A 385 -38.29 -0.88 19.58
N ILE A 386 -38.13 -1.42 18.36
CA ILE A 386 -36.92 -2.13 17.96
C ILE A 386 -35.71 -1.19 17.91
N LEU A 387 -35.87 0.02 17.39
CA LEU A 387 -34.81 1.03 17.36
C LEU A 387 -34.30 1.33 18.78
N HIS A 388 -35.21 1.44 19.76
CA HIS A 388 -34.85 1.61 21.17
C HIS A 388 -34.16 0.38 21.76
N LEU A 389 -34.56 -0.84 21.39
CA LEU A 389 -33.82 -2.04 21.79
C LEU A 389 -32.39 -2.06 21.21
N TYR A 390 -32.20 -1.62 19.97
CA TYR A 390 -30.86 -1.47 19.40
C TYR A 390 -30.02 -0.41 20.12
N GLU A 391 -30.60 0.75 20.43
CA GLU A 391 -29.94 1.76 21.27
C GLU A 391 -29.49 1.16 22.60
N ARG A 392 -30.36 0.40 23.28
CA ARG A 392 -30.04 -0.26 24.55
C ARG A 392 -28.93 -1.30 24.43
N ILE A 393 -28.79 -2.02 23.31
CA ILE A 393 -27.62 -2.89 23.08
C ILE A 393 -26.34 -2.06 23.11
N TYR A 394 -26.29 -0.97 22.36
CA TYR A 394 -25.09 -0.15 22.29
C TYR A 394 -24.81 0.54 23.64
N VAL A 395 -25.81 1.14 24.27
CA VAL A 395 -25.66 1.89 25.52
C VAL A 395 -25.46 0.97 26.73
N GLU A 396 -26.36 0.01 26.95
CA GLU A 396 -26.36 -0.82 28.17
C GLU A 396 -25.35 -1.96 28.11
N LEU A 397 -25.17 -2.64 26.97
CA LEU A 397 -24.23 -3.76 26.86
C LEU A 397 -22.84 -3.30 26.44
N LEU A 398 -22.75 -2.52 25.36
CA LEU A 398 -21.48 -2.16 24.72
C LEU A 398 -20.88 -0.85 25.26
N ALA A 399 -21.60 -0.10 26.10
CA ALA A 399 -21.18 1.22 26.59
C ALA A 399 -20.83 2.23 25.48
N VAL A 400 -21.47 2.12 24.31
CA VAL A 400 -21.27 2.99 23.14
C VAL A 400 -22.44 3.97 23.01
N PRO A 401 -22.18 5.28 22.91
CA PRO A 401 -23.21 6.28 22.62
C PRO A 401 -23.63 6.24 21.15
N VAL A 402 -24.93 6.41 20.90
CA VAL A 402 -25.52 6.49 19.56
C VAL A 402 -26.62 7.55 19.54
N ILE A 403 -26.92 8.11 18.37
CA ILE A 403 -28.07 8.99 18.14
C ILE A 403 -29.13 8.26 17.33
N LYS A 404 -30.37 8.22 17.84
CA LYS A 404 -31.53 7.74 17.08
C LYS A 404 -31.99 8.80 16.09
N GLY A 405 -32.28 8.39 14.86
CA GLY A 405 -32.82 9.30 13.85
C GLY A 405 -33.47 8.59 12.67
N ILE A 406 -33.95 9.39 11.72
CA ILE A 406 -34.56 8.94 10.46
C ILE A 406 -33.61 9.28 9.31
N LYS A 407 -33.41 8.36 8.37
CA LYS A 407 -32.61 8.63 7.16
C LYS A 407 -33.28 9.66 6.26
N SER A 408 -32.49 10.40 5.48
CA SER A 408 -33.05 11.22 4.41
C SER A 408 -33.72 10.35 3.34
N GLU A 409 -34.52 10.97 2.47
CA GLU A 409 -35.13 10.27 1.32
C GLU A 409 -34.09 9.60 0.42
N LYS A 410 -32.87 10.12 0.35
CA LYS A 410 -31.80 9.57 -0.48
C LYS A 410 -31.03 8.44 0.20
N GLU A 411 -30.88 8.48 1.53
CA GLU A 411 -30.14 7.47 2.30
C GLU A 411 -31.05 6.40 2.93
N LYS A 412 -32.37 6.49 2.78
CA LYS A 412 -33.30 5.44 3.24
C LYS A 412 -33.21 4.19 2.36
N PHE A 413 -33.78 3.09 2.86
CA PHE A 413 -33.88 1.87 2.06
C PHE A 413 -34.92 2.10 0.95
N ALA A 414 -34.58 1.79 -0.30
CA ALA A 414 -35.43 2.10 -1.45
C ALA A 414 -36.82 1.45 -1.36
N GLY A 415 -36.92 0.26 -0.75
CA GLY A 415 -38.19 -0.42 -0.49
C GLY A 415 -38.96 0.09 0.74
N ALA A 416 -38.41 1.02 1.52
CA ALA A 416 -39.02 1.55 2.74
C ALA A 416 -39.77 2.86 2.52
N VAL A 417 -40.87 3.04 3.26
CA VAL A 417 -41.52 4.35 3.43
C VAL A 417 -40.59 5.30 4.17
N PHE A 418 -40.05 4.86 5.31
CA PHE A 418 -38.96 5.52 6.01
C PHE A 418 -38.03 4.51 6.67
N THR A 419 -36.76 4.91 6.84
CA THR A 419 -35.76 4.13 7.57
C THR A 419 -35.37 4.87 8.84
N SER A 420 -35.55 4.24 9.98
CA SER A 420 -34.95 4.67 11.24
C SER A 420 -33.59 4.01 11.45
N THR A 421 -32.68 4.72 12.12
CA THR A 421 -31.28 4.33 12.29
C THR A 421 -30.75 4.79 13.64
N ILE A 422 -29.76 4.08 14.15
CA ILE A 422 -28.88 4.58 15.21
C ILE A 422 -27.50 4.88 14.63
N GLU A 423 -27.00 6.09 14.84
CA GLU A 423 -25.73 6.57 14.30
C GLU A 423 -24.66 6.63 15.39
N GLY A 424 -23.60 5.84 15.20
CA GLY A 424 -22.36 5.90 15.98
C GLY A 424 -21.36 6.88 15.37
N PHE A 425 -20.29 7.16 16.12
CA PHE A 425 -19.24 8.09 15.69
C PHE A 425 -17.87 7.61 16.16
N ILE A 426 -16.86 7.69 15.29
CA ILE A 426 -15.48 7.30 15.60
C ILE A 426 -14.58 8.54 15.62
N PRO A 427 -14.27 9.11 16.81
CA PRO A 427 -13.54 10.38 16.94
C PRO A 427 -12.16 10.38 16.29
N ALA A 428 -11.41 9.28 16.40
CA ALA A 428 -10.07 9.17 15.84
C ALA A 428 -10.04 9.40 14.31
N THR A 429 -11.14 9.06 13.64
CA THR A 429 -11.28 9.23 12.18
C THR A 429 -12.25 10.34 11.80
N GLY A 430 -13.07 10.86 12.72
CA GLY A 430 -14.09 11.87 12.40
C GLY A 430 -15.22 11.35 11.50
N ARG A 431 -15.54 10.07 11.58
CA ARG A 431 -16.50 9.41 10.67
C ARG A 431 -17.74 8.94 11.42
N GLY A 432 -18.91 9.24 10.86
CA GLY A 432 -20.18 8.66 11.28
C GLY A 432 -20.28 7.21 10.80
N ILE A 433 -20.90 6.34 11.61
CA ILE A 433 -21.09 4.93 11.28
C ILE A 433 -22.49 4.46 11.69
N GLN A 434 -23.23 3.92 10.73
CA GLN A 434 -24.54 3.34 10.97
C GLN A 434 -24.40 2.05 11.80
N ALA A 435 -25.00 2.06 12.99
CA ALA A 435 -24.91 0.99 13.97
C ALA A 435 -25.99 -0.10 13.80
N ALA A 436 -27.23 0.27 13.48
CA ALA A 436 -28.35 -0.63 13.19
C ALA A 436 -29.47 0.13 12.45
N THR A 437 -30.41 -0.60 11.84
CA THR A 437 -31.58 0.00 11.14
C THR A 437 -32.87 -0.72 11.44
N SER A 438 -33.96 0.06 11.46
CA SER A 438 -35.33 -0.44 11.50
C SER A 438 -36.19 0.32 10.50
N HIS A 439 -36.81 -0.40 9.58
CA HIS A 439 -37.48 0.09 8.39
C HIS A 439 -38.99 -0.06 8.55
N SER A 440 -39.74 1.00 8.25
CA SER A 440 -41.15 0.86 7.89
C SER A 440 -41.22 0.61 6.40
N LEU A 441 -41.59 -0.60 5.99
CA LEU A 441 -41.71 -0.98 4.58
C LEU A 441 -43.05 -0.53 3.99
N GLY A 442 -43.99 -0.12 4.85
CA GLY A 442 -45.33 0.23 4.46
C GLY A 442 -46.01 -0.95 3.76
N GLN A 443 -46.67 -0.66 2.65
CA GLN A 443 -47.30 -1.67 1.80
C GLN A 443 -46.50 -2.01 0.54
N ASN A 444 -45.26 -1.52 0.38
CA ASN A 444 -44.48 -1.68 -0.85
C ASN A 444 -44.27 -3.16 -1.20
N PHE A 445 -43.76 -3.92 -0.23
CA PHE A 445 -43.53 -5.36 -0.40
C PHE A 445 -44.83 -6.16 -0.38
N SER A 446 -45.81 -5.79 0.44
CA SER A 446 -47.10 -6.49 0.48
C SER A 446 -47.83 -6.44 -0.86
N LYS A 447 -47.76 -5.31 -1.59
CA LYS A 447 -48.29 -5.17 -2.95
C LYS A 447 -47.49 -5.98 -3.96
N MET A 448 -46.15 -5.94 -3.86
CA MET A 448 -45.25 -6.68 -4.75
C MET A 448 -45.42 -8.21 -4.62
N PHE A 449 -45.63 -8.72 -3.39
CA PHE A 449 -45.72 -10.15 -3.09
C PHE A 449 -47.17 -10.65 -2.89
N ASP A 450 -48.16 -9.80 -3.14
CA ASP A 450 -49.59 -10.07 -2.92
C ASP A 450 -49.89 -10.63 -1.51
N ILE A 451 -49.44 -9.90 -0.49
CA ILE A 451 -49.71 -10.21 0.92
C ILE A 451 -50.92 -9.37 1.36
N SER A 452 -52.11 -9.96 1.26
CA SER A 452 -53.37 -9.29 1.58
C SER A 452 -54.28 -10.16 2.44
N VAL A 453 -55.19 -9.50 3.16
CA VAL A 453 -56.25 -10.12 3.96
C VAL A 453 -57.61 -9.56 3.55
N GLU A 454 -58.69 -10.28 3.86
CA GLU A 454 -60.04 -9.77 3.72
C GLU A 454 -60.30 -8.65 4.74
N ASP A 455 -61.01 -7.60 4.33
CA ASP A 455 -61.39 -6.49 5.22
C ASP A 455 -62.30 -7.00 6.36
N PRO A 456 -61.88 -6.85 7.65
CA PRO A 456 -62.71 -7.27 8.79
C PRO A 456 -64.01 -6.45 8.93
N ASN A 457 -64.10 -5.29 8.29
CA ASN A 457 -65.25 -4.39 8.35
C ASN A 457 -66.19 -4.50 7.14
N ALA A 458 -65.91 -5.38 6.17
CA ALA A 458 -66.79 -5.57 5.02
C ALA A 458 -68.15 -6.17 5.44
N LYS A 459 -69.25 -5.60 4.92
CA LYS A 459 -70.60 -6.16 5.12
C LYS A 459 -70.79 -7.40 4.23
N LEU A 460 -71.68 -8.31 4.64
CA LEU A 460 -71.94 -9.60 3.97
C LEU A 460 -72.29 -9.50 2.47
N ASP A 461 -72.74 -8.33 2.00
CA ASP A 461 -73.17 -8.08 0.61
C ASP A 461 -72.17 -7.26 -0.23
N ASP A 462 -71.04 -6.80 0.34
CA ASP A 462 -70.02 -6.05 -0.39
C ASP A 462 -68.99 -7.00 -1.03
N GLU A 463 -68.51 -6.70 -2.24
CA GLU A 463 -67.34 -7.38 -2.80
C GLU A 463 -66.18 -7.25 -1.80
N LYS A 464 -65.68 -8.37 -1.28
CA LYS A 464 -64.64 -8.40 -0.25
C LYS A 464 -63.39 -7.67 -0.73
N ALA A 465 -63.21 -6.42 -0.31
CA ALA A 465 -62.03 -5.64 -0.62
C ALA A 465 -60.79 -6.29 0.02
N LYS A 466 -59.75 -6.50 -0.78
CA LYS A 466 -58.44 -6.99 -0.28
C LYS A 466 -57.67 -5.85 0.36
N LEU A 467 -57.26 -6.01 1.62
CA LEU A 467 -56.39 -5.08 2.32
C LEU A 467 -54.96 -5.60 2.32
N TYR A 468 -54.01 -4.77 1.88
CA TYR A 468 -52.59 -5.07 1.93
C TYR A 468 -52.00 -4.81 3.32
N VAL A 469 -51.19 -5.72 3.82
CA VAL A 469 -50.61 -5.64 5.17
C VAL A 469 -49.48 -4.59 5.25
N TRP A 470 -49.29 -4.01 6.44
CA TRP A 470 -48.18 -3.10 6.74
C TRP A 470 -46.99 -3.88 7.26
N GLN A 471 -45.83 -3.73 6.64
CA GLN A 471 -44.64 -4.52 6.98
C GLN A 471 -43.51 -3.67 7.56
N ASN A 472 -42.71 -4.28 8.41
CA ASN A 472 -41.42 -3.76 8.85
C ASN A 472 -40.30 -4.76 8.58
N SER A 473 -39.07 -4.24 8.44
CA SER A 473 -37.86 -5.06 8.59
C SER A 473 -36.81 -4.35 9.43
N TRP A 474 -35.99 -5.09 10.16
CA TRP A 474 -34.97 -4.51 11.05
C TRP A 474 -33.77 -5.43 11.20
N GLY A 475 -32.57 -4.86 11.29
CA GLY A 475 -31.35 -5.64 11.37
C GLY A 475 -30.19 -5.02 12.15
N LEU A 476 -29.44 -5.90 12.79
CA LEU A 476 -28.21 -5.63 13.54
C LEU A 476 -27.15 -6.68 13.16
N SER A 477 -25.91 -6.25 12.91
CA SER A 477 -24.81 -7.15 12.54
C SER A 477 -23.64 -7.10 13.50
N THR A 478 -22.66 -7.98 13.28
CA THR A 478 -21.38 -8.00 14.00
C THR A 478 -20.57 -6.70 13.90
N ARG A 479 -20.99 -5.74 13.07
CA ARG A 479 -20.49 -4.35 13.08
C ARG A 479 -20.50 -3.73 14.48
N ALA A 480 -21.47 -4.09 15.32
CA ALA A 480 -21.54 -3.64 16.71
C ALA A 480 -20.25 -3.90 17.49
N ILE A 481 -19.60 -5.05 17.25
CA ILE A 481 -18.33 -5.43 17.88
C ILE A 481 -17.21 -4.48 17.42
N GLY A 482 -17.13 -4.22 16.11
CA GLY A 482 -16.14 -3.30 15.55
C GLY A 482 -16.27 -1.89 16.11
N ILE A 483 -17.51 -1.37 16.21
CA ILE A 483 -17.79 -0.06 16.78
C ILE A 483 -17.35 0.00 18.25
N MET A 484 -17.67 -1.01 19.06
CA MET A 484 -17.25 -1.10 20.46
C MET A 484 -15.72 -1.10 20.58
N VAL A 485 -15.01 -1.90 19.78
CA VAL A 485 -13.54 -1.95 19.79
C VAL A 485 -12.95 -0.59 19.45
N MET A 486 -13.43 0.06 18.38
CA MET A 486 -12.95 1.38 17.96
C MET A 486 -13.24 2.48 18.98
N THR A 487 -14.35 2.37 19.73
CA THR A 487 -14.74 3.34 20.76
C THR A 487 -13.81 3.24 21.97
N HIS A 488 -13.68 2.05 22.57
CA HIS A 488 -13.09 1.88 23.90
C HIS A 488 -11.60 1.59 23.90
N SER A 489 -11.09 0.84 22.90
CA SER A 489 -9.72 0.34 22.92
C SER A 489 -8.69 1.47 22.83
N ASP A 490 -7.49 1.21 23.36
CA ASP A 490 -6.40 2.19 23.50
C ASP A 490 -5.06 1.63 22.98
N ASP A 491 -3.96 2.34 23.25
CA ASP A 491 -2.62 1.95 22.80
C ASP A 491 -2.02 0.77 23.59
N LYS A 492 -2.70 0.28 24.65
CA LYS A 492 -2.31 -0.95 25.36
C LYS A 492 -2.99 -2.20 24.77
N GLY A 493 -4.08 -2.02 24.03
CA GLY A 493 -4.85 -3.10 23.39
C GLY A 493 -6.34 -2.94 23.58
N LEU A 494 -7.06 -4.06 23.67
CA LEU A 494 -8.51 -4.06 23.85
C LEU A 494 -8.90 -3.44 25.20
N VAL A 495 -10.06 -2.79 25.23
CA VAL A 495 -10.76 -2.37 26.44
C VAL A 495 -12.20 -2.85 26.31
N MET A 496 -12.59 -3.83 27.14
CA MET A 496 -13.88 -4.49 27.02
C MET A 496 -14.87 -3.99 28.08
N PRO A 497 -16.12 -3.71 27.71
CA PRO A 497 -17.19 -3.51 28.69
C PRO A 497 -17.41 -4.80 29.51
N PRO A 498 -17.51 -4.71 30.85
CA PRO A 498 -17.70 -5.87 31.73
C PRO A 498 -18.85 -6.80 31.36
N ARG A 499 -19.94 -6.28 30.79
CA ARG A 499 -21.12 -7.08 30.45
C ARG A 499 -20.87 -8.06 29.30
N VAL A 500 -20.03 -7.69 28.34
CA VAL A 500 -19.71 -8.52 27.16
C VAL A 500 -18.31 -9.17 27.20
N SER A 501 -17.49 -8.87 28.19
CA SER A 501 -16.18 -9.52 28.32
C SER A 501 -16.29 -11.01 28.69
N ARG A 502 -15.62 -11.90 27.94
CA ARG A 502 -15.58 -13.35 28.22
C ARG A 502 -14.94 -13.67 29.58
N THR A 503 -13.89 -12.93 29.93
CA THR A 503 -13.26 -12.98 31.25
C THR A 503 -13.39 -11.58 31.84
N GLN A 504 -14.21 -11.43 32.88
CA GLN A 504 -14.36 -10.15 33.57
C GLN A 504 -13.18 -9.88 34.50
N ILE A 505 -12.71 -10.96 35.15
CA ILE A 505 -11.74 -10.88 36.23
C ILE A 505 -10.62 -11.90 36.00
N ILE A 506 -9.37 -11.44 36.07
CA ILE A 506 -8.20 -12.30 36.06
C ILE A 506 -7.44 -12.19 37.38
N VAL A 507 -7.22 -13.33 38.06
CA VAL A 507 -6.46 -13.40 39.31
C VAL A 507 -5.02 -13.83 39.02
N ILE A 508 -4.04 -13.06 39.49
CA ILE A 508 -2.62 -13.27 39.18
C ILE A 508 -1.79 -13.33 40.48
N PRO A 509 -1.04 -14.43 40.71
CA PRO A 509 -0.14 -14.52 41.84
C PRO A 509 1.02 -13.52 41.69
N CYS A 510 1.27 -12.75 42.74
CA CYS A 510 2.34 -11.76 42.81
C CYS A 510 3.30 -12.08 43.97
N GLY A 511 4.56 -11.66 43.85
CA GLY A 511 5.55 -11.83 44.92
C GLY A 511 6.19 -13.22 45.03
N ILE A 512 5.89 -14.16 44.13
CA ILE A 512 6.57 -15.46 44.06
C ILE A 512 7.96 -15.25 43.44
N THR A 513 9.00 -15.33 44.28
CA THR A 513 10.42 -15.28 43.88
C THR A 513 11.14 -16.58 44.23
N ALA A 514 12.39 -16.76 43.77
CA ALA A 514 13.21 -17.92 44.12
C ALA A 514 13.48 -18.07 45.64
N LYS A 515 13.20 -17.03 46.45
CA LYS A 515 13.35 -17.03 47.91
C LYS A 515 12.08 -17.48 48.66
N THR A 516 10.98 -17.71 47.95
CA THR A 516 9.69 -18.08 48.56
C THR A 516 9.71 -19.55 48.95
N THR A 517 9.28 -19.90 50.16
CA THR A 517 9.21 -21.32 50.56
C THR A 517 8.06 -22.03 49.84
N THR A 518 8.18 -23.35 49.69
CA THR A 518 7.12 -24.18 49.07
C THR A 518 5.78 -24.04 49.80
N GLU A 519 5.82 -23.86 51.11
CA GLU A 519 4.65 -23.64 51.97
C GLU A 519 3.99 -22.29 51.69
N GLN A 520 4.78 -21.21 51.64
CA GLN A 520 4.30 -19.86 51.28
C GLN A 520 3.68 -19.83 49.87
N GLN A 521 4.31 -20.51 48.92
CA GLN A 521 3.76 -20.63 47.57
C GLN A 521 2.43 -21.38 47.57
N LYS A 522 2.30 -22.45 48.35
CA LYS A 522 1.04 -23.19 48.50
C LYS A 522 -0.06 -22.32 49.11
N MET A 523 0.25 -21.52 50.14
CA MET A 523 -0.70 -20.59 50.76
C MET A 523 -1.26 -19.57 49.77
N ILE A 524 -0.42 -18.99 48.90
CA ILE A 524 -0.88 -18.06 47.86
C ILE A 524 -1.80 -18.77 46.86
N MET A 525 -1.44 -19.98 46.43
CA MET A 525 -2.22 -20.73 45.44
C MET A 525 -3.58 -21.16 46.01
N ASP A 526 -3.63 -21.58 47.27
CA ASP A 526 -4.87 -21.93 47.97
C ASP A 526 -5.74 -20.69 48.16
N GLY A 527 -5.14 -19.53 48.52
CA GLY A 527 -5.83 -18.24 48.60
C GLY A 527 -6.44 -17.82 47.26
N ILE A 528 -5.69 -17.94 46.16
CA ILE A 528 -6.20 -17.66 44.80
C ILE A 528 -7.35 -18.60 44.44
N SER A 529 -7.22 -19.89 44.73
CA SER A 529 -8.29 -20.87 44.50
C SER A 529 -9.57 -20.47 45.26
N ASN A 530 -9.44 -20.05 46.51
CA ASN A 530 -10.57 -19.58 47.33
C ASN A 530 -11.21 -18.30 46.76
N ILE A 531 -10.40 -17.32 46.36
CA ILE A 531 -10.87 -16.07 45.72
C ILE A 531 -11.65 -16.39 44.43
N VAL A 532 -11.09 -17.23 43.56
CA VAL A 532 -11.73 -17.64 42.29
C VAL A 532 -13.03 -18.37 42.54
N ASN A 533 -13.07 -19.30 43.50
CA ASN A 533 -14.28 -20.05 43.84
C ASN A 533 -15.36 -19.14 44.42
N THR A 534 -14.99 -18.20 45.28
CA THR A 534 -15.91 -17.21 45.85
C THR A 534 -16.53 -16.35 44.75
N LEU A 535 -15.71 -15.80 43.85
CA LEU A 535 -16.20 -14.97 42.75
C LEU A 535 -17.06 -15.75 41.74
N LYS A 536 -16.70 -17.00 41.43
CA LYS A 536 -17.51 -17.86 40.56
C LYS A 536 -18.88 -18.18 41.17
N LYS A 537 -18.94 -18.44 42.49
CA LYS A 537 -20.21 -18.61 43.22
C LYS A 537 -21.07 -17.34 43.17
N GLY A 538 -20.44 -16.16 43.14
CA GLY A 538 -21.10 -14.88 42.91
C GLY A 538 -21.55 -14.61 41.47
N GLY A 539 -21.36 -15.54 40.53
CA GLY A 539 -21.79 -15.40 39.13
C GLY A 539 -20.82 -14.66 38.21
N PHE A 540 -19.62 -14.30 38.70
CA PHE A 540 -18.62 -13.59 37.89
C PHE A 540 -17.83 -14.52 36.97
N ARG A 541 -17.44 -14.01 35.80
CA ARG A 541 -16.60 -14.74 34.83
C ARG A 541 -15.13 -14.55 35.17
N VAL A 542 -14.61 -15.45 36.01
CA VAL A 542 -13.27 -15.35 36.59
C VAL A 542 -12.34 -16.44 36.12
N LYS A 543 -11.09 -16.07 35.84
CA LYS A 543 -9.97 -16.99 35.60
C LYS A 543 -8.80 -16.65 36.51
N SER A 544 -7.88 -17.59 36.65
CA SER A 544 -6.57 -17.38 37.29
C SER A 544 -5.44 -17.73 36.33
N ASP A 545 -4.39 -16.92 36.30
CA ASP A 545 -3.19 -17.19 35.49
C ASP A 545 -2.04 -17.70 36.35
N LEU A 546 -1.99 -19.02 36.49
CA LEU A 546 -1.02 -19.73 37.33
C LEU A 546 0.25 -20.16 36.58
N ARG A 547 0.43 -19.74 35.32
CA ARG A 547 1.59 -20.14 34.51
C ARG A 547 2.89 -19.67 35.17
N THR A 548 3.80 -20.58 35.47
CA THR A 548 5.08 -20.27 36.14
C THR A 548 6.16 -19.80 35.17
N THR A 549 6.01 -20.08 33.87
CA THR A 549 6.94 -19.67 32.80
C THR A 549 7.00 -18.17 32.57
N TYR A 550 5.94 -17.43 32.94
CA TYR A 550 5.83 -16.00 32.67
C TYR A 550 5.86 -15.17 33.95
N SER A 551 6.61 -14.07 33.91
CA SER A 551 6.63 -13.09 35.00
C SER A 551 5.26 -12.42 35.20
N PRO A 552 4.90 -11.95 36.41
CA PRO A 552 3.66 -11.22 36.64
C PRO A 552 3.48 -10.02 35.70
N GLY A 553 4.55 -9.25 35.45
CA GLY A 553 4.50 -8.12 34.52
C GLY A 553 4.16 -8.51 33.08
N TRP A 554 4.63 -9.67 32.60
CA TRP A 554 4.23 -10.20 31.30
C TRP A 554 2.75 -10.57 31.27
N LYS A 555 2.26 -11.21 32.34
CA LYS A 555 0.83 -11.58 32.47
C LYS A 555 -0.05 -10.32 32.52
N PHE A 556 0.39 -9.26 33.19
CA PHE A 556 -0.32 -7.97 33.23
C PHE A 556 -0.52 -7.44 31.81
N SER A 557 0.57 -7.30 31.04
CA SER A 557 0.51 -6.85 29.65
C SER A 557 -0.36 -7.75 28.77
N HIS A 558 -0.25 -9.07 28.93
CA HIS A 558 -1.06 -10.04 28.17
C HIS A 558 -2.56 -9.85 28.43
N TRP A 559 -2.99 -9.81 29.70
CA TRP A 559 -4.42 -9.67 30.01
C TRP A 559 -4.95 -8.25 29.80
N GLU A 560 -4.10 -7.23 29.89
CA GLU A 560 -4.42 -5.87 29.45
C GLU A 560 -4.66 -5.81 27.94
N MET A 561 -3.83 -6.48 27.15
CA MET A 561 -3.98 -6.56 25.69
C MET A 561 -5.26 -7.27 25.26
N MET A 562 -5.64 -8.33 25.98
CA MET A 562 -6.89 -9.07 25.80
C MET A 562 -8.12 -8.30 26.32
N GLY A 563 -7.91 -7.17 26.99
CA GLY A 563 -8.96 -6.27 27.44
C GLY A 563 -9.77 -6.75 28.64
N VAL A 564 -9.21 -7.62 29.50
CA VAL A 564 -9.88 -8.05 30.73
C VAL A 564 -10.16 -6.83 31.62
N PRO A 565 -11.44 -6.55 32.00
CA PRO A 565 -11.80 -5.32 32.72
C PRO A 565 -11.11 -5.14 34.07
N LEU A 566 -10.99 -6.23 34.85
CA LEU A 566 -10.46 -6.19 36.22
C LEU A 566 -9.37 -7.25 36.41
N ARG A 567 -8.21 -6.82 36.89
CA ARG A 567 -7.14 -7.73 37.35
C ARG A 567 -7.08 -7.70 38.87
N LEU A 568 -7.02 -8.88 39.50
CA LEU A 568 -6.76 -9.05 40.92
C LEU A 568 -5.34 -9.56 41.12
N GLU A 569 -4.52 -8.80 41.84
CA GLU A 569 -3.16 -9.13 42.24
C GLU A 569 -3.20 -9.65 43.68
N TYR A 570 -2.67 -10.86 43.92
CA TYR A 570 -2.64 -11.48 45.25
C TYR A 570 -1.26 -12.08 45.53
N GLY A 571 -0.59 -11.60 46.58
CA GLY A 571 0.69 -12.11 47.06
C GLY A 571 0.72 -12.33 48.57
N LEU A 572 1.91 -12.59 49.13
CA LEU A 572 2.09 -12.86 50.57
C LEU A 572 1.65 -11.69 51.45
N MET A 573 2.02 -10.46 51.09
CA MET A 573 1.63 -9.26 51.84
C MET A 573 0.11 -9.07 51.84
N ASP A 574 -0.57 -9.47 50.76
CA ASP A 574 -2.02 -9.38 50.64
C ASP A 574 -2.72 -10.48 51.44
N HIS A 575 -2.09 -11.66 51.52
CA HIS A 575 -2.53 -12.78 52.36
C HIS A 575 -2.48 -12.41 53.85
N GLU A 576 -1.35 -11.87 54.32
CA GLU A 576 -1.17 -11.41 55.71
C GLU A 576 -2.17 -10.30 56.08
N ALA A 577 -2.46 -9.40 55.14
CA ALA A 577 -3.40 -8.30 55.35
C ALA A 577 -4.87 -8.66 55.01
N LEU A 578 -5.19 -9.91 54.69
CA LEU A 578 -6.52 -10.39 54.31
C LEU A 578 -7.22 -9.52 53.25
N GLN A 579 -6.46 -9.11 52.22
CA GLN A 579 -6.94 -8.22 51.15
C GLN A 579 -6.50 -8.71 49.77
N VAL A 580 -6.96 -8.04 48.72
CA VAL A 580 -6.52 -8.23 47.33
C VAL A 580 -6.38 -6.87 46.64
N VAL A 581 -5.41 -6.72 45.74
CA VAL A 581 -5.25 -5.49 44.97
C VAL A 581 -5.99 -5.61 43.65
N ALA A 582 -7.02 -4.80 43.46
CA ALA A 582 -7.78 -4.71 42.23
C ALA A 582 -7.24 -3.60 41.33
N VAL A 583 -6.99 -3.92 40.05
CA VAL A 583 -6.51 -2.98 39.04
C VAL A 583 -7.48 -2.93 37.87
N ARG A 584 -7.98 -1.73 37.58
CA ARG A 584 -8.91 -1.47 36.47
C ARG A 584 -8.18 -1.35 35.14
N ARG A 585 -8.72 -1.92 34.06
CA ARG A 585 -8.10 -1.86 32.72
C ARG A 585 -8.20 -0.50 32.03
N ASP A 586 -9.33 0.17 32.19
CA ASP A 586 -9.67 1.43 31.50
C ASP A 586 -8.85 2.63 32.01
N THR A 587 -8.56 2.68 33.31
CA THR A 587 -7.87 3.78 33.99
C THR A 587 -6.52 3.40 34.58
N SER A 588 -6.21 2.10 34.69
CA SER A 588 -5.04 1.58 35.42
C SER A 588 -5.02 1.91 36.94
N MET A 589 -6.15 2.35 37.51
CA MET A 589 -6.29 2.67 38.92
C MET A 589 -6.21 1.40 39.78
N LYS A 590 -5.47 1.47 40.89
CA LYS A 590 -5.31 0.37 41.86
C LYS A 590 -6.11 0.65 43.14
N THR A 591 -6.84 -0.34 43.62
CA THR A 591 -7.66 -0.27 44.83
C THR A 591 -7.43 -1.52 45.67
N LYS A 592 -7.27 -1.39 46.99
CA LYS A 592 -7.16 -2.53 47.90
C LYS A 592 -8.55 -2.93 48.38
N ILE A 593 -8.91 -4.20 48.27
CA ILE A 593 -10.22 -4.73 48.62
C ILE A 593 -10.05 -5.77 49.74
N PRO A 594 -10.68 -5.60 50.91
CA PRO A 594 -10.73 -6.63 51.95
C PRO A 594 -11.44 -7.89 51.44
N LEU A 595 -10.93 -9.08 51.79
CA LEU A 595 -11.51 -10.35 51.34
C LEU A 595 -12.95 -10.56 51.83
N SER A 596 -13.33 -9.96 52.97
CA SER A 596 -14.69 -9.99 53.52
C SER A 596 -15.73 -9.28 52.63
N GLN A 597 -15.31 -8.27 51.86
CA GLN A 597 -16.18 -7.45 50.99
C GLN A 597 -15.94 -7.74 49.50
N LEU A 598 -15.26 -8.84 49.18
CA LEU A 598 -14.80 -9.14 47.82
C LEU A 598 -15.94 -9.11 46.79
N LEU A 599 -17.09 -9.72 47.10
CA LEU A 599 -18.20 -9.84 46.16
C LEU A 599 -18.87 -8.49 45.85
N SER A 600 -19.22 -7.73 46.90
CA SER A 600 -19.87 -6.42 46.74
C SER A 600 -18.95 -5.42 46.06
N SER A 601 -17.69 -5.31 46.50
CA SER A 601 -16.73 -4.36 45.94
C SER A 601 -16.40 -4.67 44.48
N VAL A 602 -16.31 -5.94 44.10
CA VAL A 602 -16.11 -6.32 42.70
C VAL A 602 -17.33 -6.02 41.84
N PHE A 603 -18.55 -6.28 42.34
CA PHE A 603 -19.78 -5.91 41.64
C PHE A 603 -19.82 -4.40 41.34
N ASP A 604 -19.62 -3.59 42.38
CA ASP A 604 -19.64 -2.12 42.29
C ASP A 604 -18.56 -1.60 41.34
N LEU A 605 -17.36 -2.20 41.36
CA LEU A 605 -16.28 -1.86 40.44
C LEU A 605 -16.61 -2.18 38.98
N LEU A 606 -17.21 -3.33 38.69
CA LEU A 606 -17.59 -3.68 37.31
C LEU A 606 -18.71 -2.76 36.79
N GLU A 607 -19.70 -2.42 37.61
CA GLU A 607 -20.73 -1.44 37.22
C GLU A 607 -20.14 -0.03 37.06
N THR A 608 -19.19 0.36 37.91
CA THR A 608 -18.45 1.62 37.78
C THR A 608 -17.66 1.66 36.47
N ILE A 609 -16.93 0.59 36.10
CA ILE A 609 -16.21 0.50 34.83
C ILE A 609 -17.18 0.65 33.64
N GLN A 610 -18.32 -0.04 33.66
CA GLN A 610 -19.34 0.07 32.60
C GLN A 610 -19.84 1.52 32.46
N SER A 611 -20.16 2.16 33.59
CA SER A 611 -20.64 3.56 33.64
C SER A 611 -19.58 4.55 33.16
N ASP A 612 -18.33 4.39 33.60
CA ASP A 612 -17.23 5.28 33.25
C ASP A 612 -16.87 5.18 31.76
N LEU A 613 -16.85 3.96 31.19
CA LEU A 613 -16.67 3.75 29.74
C LEU A 613 -17.74 4.49 28.94
N TYR A 614 -19.02 4.36 29.33
CA TYR A 614 -20.12 5.04 28.66
C TYR A 614 -20.01 6.58 28.81
N LYS A 615 -19.82 7.10 30.03
CA LYS A 615 -19.69 8.54 30.29
C LYS A 615 -18.54 9.16 29.50
N LYS A 616 -17.39 8.50 29.46
CA LYS A 616 -16.23 8.93 28.67
C LYS A 616 -16.55 8.97 27.18
N ALA A 617 -17.13 7.90 26.64
CA ALA A 617 -17.49 7.83 25.24
C ALA A 617 -18.58 8.84 24.86
N LYS A 618 -19.62 9.01 25.69
CA LYS A 618 -20.72 9.96 25.50
C LYS A 618 -20.21 11.40 25.51
N LYS A 619 -19.37 11.77 26.49
CA LYS A 619 -18.71 13.08 26.52
C LYS A 619 -17.94 13.36 25.23
N GLN A 620 -17.14 12.39 24.78
CA GLN A 620 -16.39 12.53 23.54
C GLN A 620 -17.29 12.61 22.30
N TYR A 621 -18.41 11.87 22.28
CA TYR A 621 -19.39 11.95 21.21
C TYR A 621 -20.02 13.36 21.16
N ASP A 622 -20.52 13.86 22.30
CA ASP A 622 -21.22 15.14 22.41
C ASP A 622 -20.32 16.33 22.07
N GLU A 623 -19.06 16.32 22.53
CA GLU A 623 -18.07 17.35 22.19
C GLU A 623 -17.76 17.41 20.68
N ASN A 624 -17.96 16.29 19.98
CA ASN A 624 -17.73 16.18 18.54
C ASN A 624 -18.99 16.40 17.69
N VAL A 625 -20.18 16.51 18.28
CA VAL A 625 -21.37 17.02 17.59
C VAL A 625 -21.41 18.53 17.74
N GLN A 626 -21.49 19.27 16.63
CA GLN A 626 -21.53 20.73 16.64
C GLN A 626 -22.74 21.22 15.85
N ILE A 627 -23.48 22.17 16.43
CA ILE A 627 -24.58 22.83 15.76
C ILE A 627 -24.00 23.91 14.85
N VAL A 628 -24.37 23.90 13.57
CA VAL A 628 -23.86 24.85 12.57
C VAL A 628 -25.02 25.50 11.85
N TYR A 629 -25.06 26.83 11.87
CA TYR A 629 -26.10 27.63 11.22
C TYR A 629 -25.65 28.20 9.87
N GLN A 630 -24.36 28.56 9.77
CA GLN A 630 -23.76 29.22 8.61
C GLN A 630 -22.86 28.26 7.84
N TRP A 631 -22.88 28.32 6.50
CA TRP A 631 -22.12 27.39 5.66
C TRP A 631 -20.61 27.54 5.83
N GLU A 632 -20.15 28.75 6.12
CA GLU A 632 -18.75 29.10 6.32
C GLU A 632 -18.08 28.27 7.43
N ASP A 633 -18.84 27.90 8.46
CA ASP A 633 -18.36 27.08 9.58
C ASP A 633 -18.46 25.57 9.31
N PHE A 634 -19.24 25.16 8.31
CA PHE A 634 -19.54 23.76 8.02
C PHE A 634 -18.27 22.98 7.69
N VAL A 635 -17.53 23.42 6.68
CA VAL A 635 -16.35 22.70 6.18
C VAL A 635 -15.16 22.75 7.16
N PRO A 636 -14.84 23.90 7.81
CA PRO A 636 -13.82 23.94 8.85
C PRO A 636 -14.09 22.99 10.02
N LEU A 637 -15.34 22.88 10.49
CA LEU A 637 -15.69 21.96 11.57
C LEU A 637 -15.67 20.49 11.11
N LEU A 638 -16.11 20.21 9.87
CA LEU A 638 -15.97 18.88 9.27
C LEU A 638 -14.50 18.44 9.18
N ASN A 639 -13.61 19.37 8.82
CA ASN A 639 -12.17 19.16 8.75
C ASN A 639 -11.55 18.87 10.13
N LYS A 640 -12.11 19.43 11.21
CA LYS A 640 -11.75 19.14 12.60
C LYS A 640 -12.29 17.79 13.11
N LYS A 641 -12.66 16.88 12.21
CA LYS A 641 -13.17 15.52 12.52
C LYS A 641 -14.46 15.55 13.36
N LYS A 642 -15.35 16.53 13.13
CA LYS A 642 -16.61 16.67 13.88
C LYS A 642 -17.82 16.23 13.05
N LEU A 643 -18.91 15.87 13.74
CA LEU A 643 -20.24 15.74 13.18
C LEU A 643 -20.98 17.06 13.27
N LEU A 644 -21.77 17.37 12.24
CA LEU A 644 -22.41 18.67 12.11
C LEU A 644 -23.92 18.51 12.14
N LEU A 645 -24.57 19.18 13.07
CA LEU A 645 -26.03 19.26 13.16
C LEU A 645 -26.47 20.60 12.56
N ILE A 646 -27.16 20.57 11.42
CA ILE A 646 -27.52 21.78 10.68
C ILE A 646 -29.03 21.93 10.52
N PRO A 647 -29.58 23.17 10.52
CA PRO A 647 -30.90 23.46 9.98
C PRO A 647 -30.97 23.04 8.50
N TRP A 648 -31.91 22.18 8.16
CA TRP A 648 -32.01 21.54 6.85
C TRP A 648 -33.43 21.54 6.29
N CYS A 649 -33.55 21.74 4.97
CA CYS A 649 -34.83 21.83 4.25
C CYS A 649 -35.37 20.48 3.77
N LYS A 650 -34.72 19.34 4.11
CA LYS A 650 -35.12 17.97 3.72
C LYS A 650 -35.10 17.63 2.22
N ARG A 651 -34.74 18.57 1.34
CA ARG A 651 -34.74 18.35 -0.13
C ARG A 651 -33.53 17.52 -0.58
N SER A 652 -33.76 16.51 -1.41
CA SER A 652 -32.70 15.65 -1.96
C SER A 652 -31.67 16.42 -2.80
N LEU A 653 -32.09 17.44 -3.56
CA LEU A 653 -31.18 18.31 -4.31
C LEU A 653 -30.22 19.07 -3.37
N CYS A 654 -30.72 19.57 -2.24
CA CYS A 654 -29.91 20.25 -1.24
C CYS A 654 -28.89 19.29 -0.60
N GLU A 655 -29.26 18.03 -0.34
CA GLU A 655 -28.31 17.02 0.14
C GLU A 655 -27.17 16.75 -0.87
N GLU A 656 -27.49 16.71 -2.16
CA GLU A 656 -26.48 16.59 -3.22
C GLU A 656 -25.55 17.79 -3.30
N GLU A 657 -26.10 19.01 -3.15
CA GLU A 657 -25.33 20.25 -3.09
C GLU A 657 -24.43 20.28 -1.87
N ILE A 658 -24.92 19.92 -0.68
CA ILE A 658 -24.11 19.79 0.53
C ILE A 658 -22.94 18.85 0.29
N ARG A 659 -23.21 17.66 -0.27
CA ARG A 659 -22.15 16.68 -0.59
C ARG A 659 -21.13 17.27 -1.57
N LYS A 660 -21.59 17.92 -2.63
CA LYS A 660 -20.73 18.48 -3.67
C LYS A 660 -19.89 19.65 -3.15
N ASN A 661 -20.51 20.62 -2.48
CA ASN A 661 -19.87 21.83 -1.96
C ASN A 661 -18.88 21.48 -0.85
N SER A 662 -19.26 20.61 0.08
CA SER A 662 -18.35 20.15 1.14
C SER A 662 -17.18 19.34 0.59
N THR A 663 -17.34 18.61 -0.52
CA THR A 663 -16.22 17.96 -1.22
C THR A 663 -15.27 19.00 -1.81
N SER A 664 -15.80 20.00 -2.53
CA SER A 664 -14.98 21.03 -3.16
C SER A 664 -14.25 21.92 -2.14
N GLU A 665 -14.89 22.30 -1.04
CA GLU A 665 -14.30 23.21 -0.05
C GLU A 665 -13.39 22.47 0.95
N SER A 666 -13.68 21.22 1.33
CA SER A 666 -12.78 20.42 2.18
C SER A 666 -11.39 20.29 1.56
N SER A 667 -11.33 20.35 0.23
CA SER A 667 -10.11 20.24 -0.54
C SER A 667 -9.19 21.47 -0.46
N THR A 668 -9.66 22.57 0.15
CA THR A 668 -8.96 23.86 0.26
C THR A 668 -8.33 24.19 1.64
N GLY A 669 -8.50 23.38 2.71
CA GLY A 669 -8.16 23.90 4.06
C GLY A 669 -7.87 22.97 5.26
N SER A 670 -7.35 21.74 5.13
CA SER A 670 -6.84 21.01 6.32
C SER A 670 -5.74 19.99 5.99
N GLU A 671 -4.95 19.53 6.97
CA GLU A 671 -3.66 18.81 6.81
C GLU A 671 -3.76 17.27 6.65
N ASP A 672 -4.85 16.61 7.06
CA ASP A 672 -4.93 15.13 7.14
C ASP A 672 -5.46 14.41 5.88
N GLU A 673 -4.57 14.03 4.97
CA GLU A 673 -4.87 13.53 3.61
C GLU A 673 -5.72 12.25 3.46
N ASN A 674 -5.84 11.40 4.47
CA ASN A 674 -6.77 10.24 4.42
C ASN A 674 -8.24 10.63 4.67
N MET A 675 -8.52 11.90 4.97
CA MET A 675 -9.85 12.40 5.37
C MET A 675 -10.54 13.32 4.36
N LEU A 676 -9.85 13.82 3.32
CA LEU A 676 -10.38 14.96 2.52
C LEU A 676 -10.98 14.66 1.15
N ALA A 677 -11.07 13.41 0.71
CA ALA A 677 -11.65 13.12 -0.61
C ALA A 677 -13.19 13.07 -0.60
N MET A 678 -13.85 13.51 0.49
CA MET A 678 -15.19 13.04 0.83
C MET A 678 -16.09 14.13 1.35
N GLY A 679 -17.12 14.44 0.56
CA GLY A 679 -18.22 15.30 0.97
C GLY A 679 -18.99 14.72 2.15
N ALA A 680 -19.57 15.63 2.94
CA ALA A 680 -20.52 15.26 3.96
C ALA A 680 -21.76 14.64 3.33
N LYS A 681 -22.29 13.60 3.95
CA LYS A 681 -23.61 13.04 3.67
C LYS A 681 -24.51 13.20 4.88
N SER A 682 -25.84 13.14 4.69
CA SER A 682 -26.73 13.05 5.84
C SER A 682 -26.53 11.70 6.53
N LEU A 683 -26.37 11.72 7.85
CA LEU A 683 -26.29 10.53 8.68
C LEU A 683 -27.70 10.15 9.13
N CYS A 684 -28.40 11.07 9.78
CA CYS A 684 -29.80 10.97 10.14
C CYS A 684 -30.39 12.33 10.50
N ILE A 685 -31.71 12.40 10.55
CA ILE A 685 -32.50 13.45 11.18
C ILE A 685 -32.78 12.97 12.60
N PRO A 686 -32.16 13.53 13.65
CA PRO A 686 -32.33 13.05 15.02
C PRO A 686 -33.80 13.07 15.45
N LEU A 687 -34.25 12.05 16.18
CA LEU A 687 -35.61 12.04 16.74
C LEU A 687 -35.77 13.13 17.81
N GLU A 688 -34.73 13.32 18.61
CA GLU A 688 -34.63 14.41 19.58
C GLU A 688 -34.04 15.64 18.89
N GLN A 689 -34.90 16.60 18.56
CA GLN A 689 -34.50 17.87 17.96
C GLN A 689 -33.96 18.84 19.04
N PRO A 690 -33.04 19.76 18.69
CA PRO A 690 -32.54 20.77 19.62
C PRO A 690 -33.66 21.60 20.26
N THR A 691 -33.53 21.88 21.56
CA THR A 691 -34.50 22.67 22.36
C THR A 691 -33.88 23.96 22.88
N GLY A 692 -34.68 24.83 23.52
CA GLY A 692 -34.21 26.10 24.08
C GLY A 692 -33.87 27.11 23.00
N GLU A 693 -32.67 27.71 23.07
CA GLU A 693 -32.18 28.72 22.11
C GLU A 693 -32.04 28.17 20.68
N HIS A 694 -31.89 26.85 20.54
CA HIS A 694 -31.73 26.18 19.25
C HIS A 694 -33.06 25.66 18.67
N LEU A 695 -34.21 26.00 19.25
CA LEU A 695 -35.52 25.60 18.74
C LEU A 695 -35.78 26.19 17.35
N LEU A 696 -36.20 25.34 16.40
CA LEU A 696 -36.63 25.78 15.07
C LEU A 696 -37.91 26.62 15.18
N LYS A 697 -37.79 27.92 14.91
CA LYS A 697 -38.93 28.81 14.73
C LYS A 697 -39.34 28.80 13.26
N GLU A 698 -40.55 28.32 12.99
CA GLU A 698 -41.12 28.28 11.64
C GLU A 698 -41.07 29.66 10.98
N GLY A 699 -40.62 29.71 9.72
CA GLY A 699 -40.51 30.95 8.94
C GLY A 699 -39.33 31.87 9.30
N VAL A 700 -38.48 31.50 10.28
CA VAL A 700 -37.37 32.36 10.74
C VAL A 700 -35.99 31.78 10.40
N ILE A 701 -35.81 30.47 10.59
CA ILE A 701 -34.50 29.81 10.42
C ILE A 701 -34.38 29.26 9.01
N HIS A 702 -33.31 29.64 8.32
CA HIS A 702 -32.99 29.19 6.97
C HIS A 702 -32.05 27.97 7.00
N CYS A 703 -32.14 27.17 5.95
CA CYS A 703 -31.31 26.01 5.70
C CYS A 703 -29.87 26.46 5.44
N THR A 704 -28.93 25.91 6.21
CA THR A 704 -27.52 26.28 6.17
C THR A 704 -26.89 26.20 4.78
N ALA A 705 -27.39 25.31 3.91
CA ALA A 705 -26.76 25.07 2.61
C ALA A 705 -27.39 25.83 1.43
N CYS A 706 -28.71 26.06 1.44
CA CYS A 706 -29.44 26.58 0.28
C CYS A 706 -30.22 27.86 0.55
N GLY A 707 -30.27 28.34 1.80
CA GLY A 707 -30.97 29.57 2.16
C GLY A 707 -32.49 29.50 2.17
N GLU A 708 -33.12 28.40 1.75
CA GLU A 708 -34.57 28.16 1.93
C GLU A 708 -34.94 27.97 3.40
N LEU A 709 -36.23 28.03 3.75
CA LEU A 709 -36.67 27.74 5.12
C LEU A 709 -36.29 26.32 5.58
N ALA A 710 -35.70 26.22 6.77
CA ALA A 710 -35.35 24.94 7.38
C ALA A 710 -36.59 24.28 8.00
N ILE A 711 -36.72 22.96 7.82
CA ILE A 711 -37.84 22.17 8.35
C ILE A 711 -37.41 21.43 9.62
N THR A 712 -36.15 20.97 9.68
CA THR A 712 -35.63 20.13 10.76
C THR A 712 -34.12 20.34 10.91
N PHE A 713 -33.55 20.00 12.05
CA PHE A 713 -32.12 19.76 12.14
C PHE A 713 -31.77 18.37 11.64
N ALA A 714 -30.68 18.26 10.89
CA ALA A 714 -30.15 17.00 10.39
C ALA A 714 -28.64 16.89 10.65
N LEU A 715 -28.20 15.68 10.98
CA LEU A 715 -26.83 15.35 11.31
C LEU A 715 -26.07 14.94 10.03
N PHE A 716 -24.91 15.57 9.78
CA PHE A 716 -24.05 15.35 8.63
C PHE A 716 -22.63 14.96 9.03
N GLY A 717 -21.94 14.17 8.18
CA GLY A 717 -20.57 13.73 8.42
C GLY A 717 -19.94 13.00 7.22
N ARG A 718 -18.66 12.60 7.33
CA ARG A 718 -17.89 11.91 6.25
C ARG A 718 -18.07 10.38 6.25
N ASN A 719 -18.07 9.77 5.05
CA ASN A 719 -18.06 8.29 4.80
C ASN A 719 -16.77 7.84 4.05
N THR A 720 -16.60 6.61 3.49
CA THR A 720 -15.45 6.09 2.66
C THR A 720 -15.77 5.81 1.15
N GLU A 721 -15.04 6.49 0.25
CA GLU A 721 -14.93 6.55 -1.25
C GLU A 721 -13.74 5.87 -1.96
N ILE A 722 -13.85 5.16 -3.11
CA ILE A 722 -12.70 4.73 -3.96
C ILE A 722 -12.81 5.27 -5.41
N ASP A 723 -11.69 5.67 -6.05
CA ASP A 723 -11.66 6.36 -7.37
C ASP A 723 -12.07 5.50 -8.61
N TRP A 724 -11.85 4.18 -8.60
CA TRP A 724 -12.25 3.27 -9.72
C TRP A 724 -13.75 3.33 -10.00
N GLU A 725 -14.54 3.48 -8.95
CA GLU A 725 -15.99 3.65 -8.98
C GLU A 725 -16.40 4.91 -9.75
N THR A 726 -15.61 6.00 -9.63
CA THR A 726 -15.85 7.23 -10.41
C THR A 726 -15.73 6.97 -11.92
N TYR A 727 -14.69 6.27 -12.37
CA TYR A 727 -14.49 6.01 -13.81
C TYR A 727 -15.61 5.14 -14.38
N MET A 728 -16.03 4.10 -13.65
CA MET A 728 -17.13 3.23 -14.07
C MET A 728 -18.48 3.97 -14.09
N THR A 729 -18.70 4.87 -13.14
CA THR A 729 -19.90 5.72 -13.11
C THR A 729 -19.96 6.65 -14.33
N GLN A 730 -18.87 7.35 -14.65
CA GLN A 730 -18.80 8.22 -15.82
C GLN A 730 -19.07 7.46 -17.13
N VAL A 731 -18.57 6.23 -17.23
CA VAL A 731 -18.76 5.37 -18.40
C VAL A 731 -20.19 4.84 -18.48
N SER A 732 -20.81 4.51 -17.33
CA SER A 732 -22.21 4.07 -17.30
C SER A 732 -23.17 5.15 -17.84
N LEU A 733 -22.94 6.43 -17.51
CA LEU A 733 -23.71 7.56 -18.04
C LEU A 733 -23.52 7.72 -19.56
N TYR A 734 -22.30 7.49 -20.05
CA TYR A 734 -22.05 7.46 -21.49
C TYR A 734 -22.77 6.28 -22.17
N LEU A 735 -22.75 5.09 -21.57
CA LEU A 735 -23.44 3.92 -22.12
C LEU A 735 -24.98 4.06 -22.08
N SER A 736 -25.53 4.82 -21.14
CA SER A 736 -26.97 5.12 -21.05
C SER A 736 -27.47 6.17 -22.05
N GLY A 737 -26.57 6.74 -22.87
CA GLY A 737 -26.93 7.65 -23.96
C GLY A 737 -26.54 9.12 -23.75
N GLU A 738 -25.96 9.50 -22.61
CA GLU A 738 -25.52 10.89 -22.39
C GLU A 738 -24.32 11.23 -23.29
N ARG A 739 -24.40 12.38 -23.97
CA ARG A 739 -23.36 12.88 -24.89
C ARG A 739 -22.89 14.28 -24.53
N ASN A 740 -23.54 14.97 -23.59
CA ASN A 740 -23.06 16.24 -23.09
C ASN A 740 -22.00 16.01 -22.00
N TYR A 741 -20.74 16.33 -22.33
CA TYR A 741 -19.59 16.22 -21.42
C TYR A 741 -19.75 17.01 -20.11
N THR A 742 -20.60 18.05 -20.08
CA THR A 742 -20.88 18.79 -18.85
C THR A 742 -21.77 18.02 -17.87
N HIS A 743 -22.50 17.01 -18.32
CA HIS A 743 -23.41 16.18 -17.52
C HIS A 743 -22.78 14.84 -17.11
N ILE A 744 -21.74 14.38 -17.82
CA ILE A 744 -21.01 13.16 -17.47
C ILE A 744 -20.08 13.45 -16.27
N LYS A 745 -20.51 13.07 -15.06
CA LYS A 745 -19.75 13.26 -13.80
C LYS A 745 -19.75 12.00 -12.96
N GLY A 746 -18.71 11.83 -12.15
CA GLY A 746 -18.63 10.80 -11.10
C GLY A 746 -18.48 11.43 -9.72
N SER A 747 -18.31 10.60 -8.69
CA SER A 747 -18.21 11.05 -7.29
C SER A 747 -17.05 12.02 -7.02
N THR A 748 -15.96 11.94 -7.80
CA THR A 748 -14.77 12.81 -7.68
C THR A 748 -14.75 13.99 -8.66
N GLY A 749 -15.79 14.17 -9.48
CA GLY A 749 -15.94 15.34 -10.37
C GLY A 749 -16.34 15.03 -11.81
N PRO A 750 -16.38 16.07 -12.68
CA PRO A 750 -16.75 15.92 -14.08
C PRO A 750 -15.68 15.17 -14.89
N ILE A 751 -16.11 14.56 -15.99
CA ILE A 751 -15.18 13.99 -16.96
C ILE A 751 -14.30 15.08 -17.58
N VAL A 752 -13.02 14.79 -17.72
CA VAL A 752 -12.01 15.69 -18.30
C VAL A 752 -11.09 14.98 -19.29
N TYR A 753 -11.48 13.78 -19.72
CA TYR A 753 -10.68 12.93 -20.59
C TYR A 753 -11.28 12.93 -21.99
N PRO A 754 -10.47 12.97 -23.05
CA PRO A 754 -10.98 12.89 -24.42
C PRO A 754 -11.70 11.56 -24.68
N ALA A 755 -12.47 11.50 -25.77
CA ALA A 755 -13.43 10.43 -26.03
C ALA A 755 -12.84 9.01 -26.03
N GLY A 756 -11.56 8.84 -26.39
CA GLY A 756 -10.86 7.56 -26.33
C GLY A 756 -10.85 6.92 -24.93
N PHE A 757 -10.87 7.72 -23.86
CA PHE A 757 -11.05 7.21 -22.50
C PHE A 757 -12.40 6.50 -22.35
N LEU A 758 -13.50 7.11 -22.83
CA LEU A 758 -14.83 6.53 -22.73
C LEU A 758 -14.93 5.22 -23.51
N TYR A 759 -14.34 5.11 -24.70
CA TYR A 759 -14.32 3.86 -25.45
C TYR A 759 -13.51 2.78 -24.76
N LEU A 760 -12.29 3.11 -24.33
CA LEU A 760 -11.42 2.17 -23.63
C LEU A 760 -12.08 1.65 -22.36
N TYR A 761 -12.59 2.56 -21.53
CA TYR A 761 -13.23 2.16 -20.29
C TYR A 761 -14.61 1.56 -20.51
N SER A 762 -15.31 1.83 -21.62
CA SER A 762 -16.52 1.06 -22.00
C SER A 762 -16.16 -0.39 -22.33
N PHE A 763 -15.01 -0.62 -22.97
CA PHE A 763 -14.51 -1.97 -23.21
C PHE A 763 -14.10 -2.65 -21.90
N LEU A 764 -13.39 -1.94 -21.01
CA LEU A 764 -13.06 -2.47 -19.68
C LEU A 764 -14.32 -2.72 -18.84
N TYR A 765 -15.31 -1.84 -18.91
CA TYR A 765 -16.61 -2.00 -18.25
C TYR A 765 -17.26 -3.31 -18.70
N LYS A 766 -17.28 -3.60 -20.01
CA LYS A 766 -17.77 -4.89 -20.53
C LYS A 766 -16.92 -6.08 -20.08
N LEU A 767 -15.59 -5.96 -20.09
CA LEU A 767 -14.70 -7.06 -19.72
C LEU A 767 -14.68 -7.36 -18.22
N THR A 768 -14.93 -6.37 -17.39
CA THR A 768 -14.85 -6.46 -15.92
C THR A 768 -16.23 -6.54 -15.28
N ASP A 769 -17.23 -7.04 -16.00
CA ASP A 769 -18.58 -7.24 -15.50
C ASP A 769 -19.15 -5.91 -14.95
N SER A 770 -19.24 -4.90 -15.81
CA SER A 770 -19.66 -3.54 -15.47
C SER A 770 -18.76 -2.82 -14.45
N GLY A 771 -17.46 -3.13 -14.44
CA GLY A 771 -16.50 -2.51 -13.51
C GLY A 771 -16.43 -3.17 -12.13
N GLN A 772 -17.14 -4.28 -11.92
CA GLN A 772 -17.28 -4.93 -10.62
C GLN A 772 -16.13 -5.90 -10.35
N ASN A 773 -15.61 -6.56 -11.39
CA ASN A 773 -14.54 -7.52 -11.28
C ASN A 773 -13.16 -6.83 -11.21
N ILE A 774 -12.85 -6.26 -10.03
CA ILE A 774 -11.60 -5.56 -9.76
C ILE A 774 -10.39 -6.48 -9.97
N ILE A 775 -10.48 -7.78 -9.65
CA ILE A 775 -9.37 -8.73 -9.84
C ILE A 775 -9.05 -8.88 -11.33
N LYS A 776 -10.07 -9.04 -12.17
CA LYS A 776 -9.89 -9.08 -13.63
C LYS A 776 -9.36 -7.73 -14.15
N GLY A 777 -9.83 -6.62 -13.58
CA GLY A 777 -9.24 -5.30 -13.80
C GLY A 777 -7.75 -5.25 -13.45
N GLN A 778 -7.35 -5.76 -12.29
CA GLN A 778 -5.96 -5.84 -11.83
C GLN A 778 -5.11 -6.75 -12.71
N GLN A 779 -5.64 -7.88 -13.17
CA GLN A 779 -4.98 -8.77 -14.12
C GLN A 779 -4.76 -8.09 -15.47
N ILE A 780 -5.77 -7.37 -15.97
CA ILE A 780 -5.64 -6.57 -17.19
C ILE A 780 -4.59 -5.48 -16.99
N PHE A 781 -4.61 -4.75 -15.89
CA PHE A 781 -3.62 -3.71 -15.62
C PHE A 781 -2.22 -4.26 -15.34
N MET A 782 -2.11 -5.47 -14.79
CA MET A 782 -0.84 -6.21 -14.69
C MET A 782 -0.32 -6.55 -16.08
N PHE A 783 -1.19 -7.03 -16.98
CA PHE A 783 -0.83 -7.25 -18.37
C PHE A 783 -0.39 -5.94 -19.05
N VAL A 784 -1.13 -4.84 -18.86
CA VAL A 784 -0.74 -3.52 -19.36
C VAL A 784 0.61 -3.08 -18.81
N TYR A 785 0.87 -3.31 -17.51
CA TYR A 785 2.17 -3.02 -16.88
C TYR A 785 3.30 -3.81 -17.55
N LEU A 786 3.13 -5.13 -17.72
CA LEU A 786 4.13 -6.01 -18.33
C LEU A 786 4.38 -5.69 -19.80
N VAL A 787 3.33 -5.41 -20.58
CA VAL A 787 3.46 -5.00 -21.98
C VAL A 787 4.14 -3.63 -22.08
N THR A 788 3.79 -2.69 -21.20
CA THR A 788 4.46 -1.38 -21.17
C THR A 788 5.94 -1.56 -20.85
N LEU A 789 6.26 -2.36 -19.84
CA LEU A 789 7.64 -2.68 -19.46
C LEU A 789 8.39 -3.37 -20.61
N PHE A 790 7.75 -4.27 -21.36
CA PHE A 790 8.35 -4.89 -22.55
C PHE A 790 8.79 -3.83 -23.59
N PHE A 791 7.94 -2.86 -23.92
CA PHE A 791 8.32 -1.78 -24.84
C PHE A 791 9.41 -0.88 -24.26
N VAL A 792 9.35 -0.58 -22.96
CA VAL A 792 10.43 0.17 -22.26
C VAL A 792 11.75 -0.59 -22.39
N LEU A 793 11.78 -1.90 -22.12
CA LEU A 793 12.97 -2.74 -22.25
C LEU A 793 13.51 -2.75 -23.69
N LYS A 794 12.64 -2.81 -24.71
CA LYS A 794 13.04 -2.71 -26.12
C LYS A 794 13.65 -1.36 -26.47
N ILE A 795 13.16 -0.27 -25.90
CA ILE A 795 13.76 1.08 -26.05
C ILE A 795 15.14 1.14 -25.38
N TYR A 796 15.31 0.44 -24.26
CA TYR A 796 16.56 0.40 -23.49
C TYR A 796 17.67 -0.47 -24.10
N TYR A 797 17.46 -1.12 -25.25
CA TYR A 797 18.41 -2.08 -25.88
C TYR A 797 19.89 -1.62 -25.95
N SER A 798 20.17 -0.32 -25.93
CA SER A 798 21.53 0.25 -25.93
C SER A 798 22.03 0.79 -24.57
N ALA A 799 21.33 0.49 -23.48
CA ALA A 799 21.62 0.96 -22.12
C ALA A 799 22.45 -0.07 -21.34
N PRO A 800 23.22 0.36 -20.32
CA PRO A 800 23.99 -0.53 -19.46
C PRO A 800 23.09 -1.38 -18.54
N PHE A 801 23.57 -2.56 -18.12
CA PHE A 801 22.81 -3.54 -17.34
C PHE A 801 22.15 -2.97 -16.07
N TYR A 802 22.86 -2.14 -15.29
CA TYR A 802 22.30 -1.57 -14.06
C TYR A 802 21.03 -0.74 -14.29
N ALA A 803 20.88 -0.12 -15.47
CA ALA A 803 19.72 0.71 -15.79
C ALA A 803 18.44 -0.12 -15.91
N TYR A 804 18.56 -1.40 -16.30
CA TYR A 804 17.43 -2.33 -16.38
C TYR A 804 16.87 -2.67 -14.99
N LEU A 805 17.75 -2.81 -13.98
CA LEU A 805 17.32 -3.07 -12.60
C LEU A 805 16.45 -1.92 -12.06
N LEU A 806 16.82 -0.67 -12.37
CA LEU A 806 16.08 0.53 -11.93
C LEU A 806 14.66 0.63 -12.54
N LEU A 807 14.34 -0.13 -13.59
CA LEU A 807 13.00 -0.13 -14.21
C LEU A 807 11.97 -0.94 -13.45
N ILE A 808 12.42 -1.90 -12.63
CA ILE A 808 11.56 -2.88 -11.96
C ILE A 808 11.32 -2.47 -10.50
N PHE A 809 12.27 -1.79 -9.87
CA PHE A 809 12.22 -1.46 -8.43
C PHE A 809 11.45 -0.18 -8.10
N SER A 810 10.21 -0.01 -8.54
CA SER A 810 9.40 1.14 -8.13
C SER A 810 8.13 0.74 -7.39
N LYS A 811 8.05 1.06 -6.09
CA LYS A 811 6.86 0.83 -5.27
C LYS A 811 5.69 1.67 -5.80
N ARG A 812 5.96 2.91 -6.21
CA ARG A 812 4.92 3.82 -6.67
C ARG A 812 4.31 3.37 -8.00
N LEU A 813 5.11 2.87 -8.95
CA LEU A 813 4.59 2.33 -10.21
C LEU A 813 3.67 1.13 -9.99
N HIS A 814 4.07 0.18 -9.13
CA HIS A 814 3.21 -0.96 -8.78
C HIS A 814 1.88 -0.50 -8.15
N SER A 815 1.92 0.51 -7.27
CA SER A 815 0.69 1.08 -6.70
C SER A 815 -0.20 1.72 -7.75
N ILE A 816 0.36 2.45 -8.71
CA ILE A 816 -0.42 3.13 -9.78
C ILE A 816 -1.10 2.11 -10.68
N TYR A 817 -0.37 1.07 -11.12
CA TYR A 817 -0.88 0.07 -12.04
C TYR A 817 -1.78 -0.97 -11.36
N LEU A 818 -1.37 -1.55 -10.24
CA LEU A 818 -2.05 -2.73 -9.66
C LEU A 818 -3.05 -2.39 -8.55
N LEU A 819 -2.84 -1.31 -7.80
CA LEU A 819 -3.72 -0.95 -6.68
C LEU A 819 -4.74 0.13 -7.05
N ARG A 820 -4.33 1.12 -7.84
CA ARG A 820 -5.14 2.31 -8.16
C ARG A 820 -5.80 2.27 -9.53
N LEU A 821 -5.33 1.41 -10.44
CA LEU A 821 -5.90 1.22 -11.79
C LEU A 821 -6.10 2.55 -12.54
N PHE A 822 -5.13 3.46 -12.45
CA PHE A 822 -5.29 4.79 -13.04
C PHE A 822 -5.29 4.77 -14.57
N ASN A 823 -6.11 5.63 -15.18
CA ASN A 823 -6.16 5.82 -16.64
C ASN A 823 -4.77 6.06 -17.26
N ASP A 824 -3.89 6.76 -16.55
CA ASP A 824 -2.51 7.03 -16.94
C ASP A 824 -1.71 5.79 -17.38
N CYS A 825 -2.01 4.61 -16.86
CA CYS A 825 -1.36 3.35 -17.23
C CYS A 825 -1.52 3.02 -18.72
N TRP A 826 -2.73 3.19 -19.26
CA TRP A 826 -3.05 2.94 -20.66
C TRP A 826 -2.46 4.01 -21.57
N VAL A 827 -2.49 5.26 -21.13
CA VAL A 827 -1.85 6.38 -21.82
C VAL A 827 -0.36 6.10 -22.01
N MET A 828 0.32 5.64 -20.95
CA MET A 828 1.74 5.35 -21.00
C MET A 828 2.06 4.12 -21.86
N LEU A 829 1.22 3.08 -21.88
CA LEU A 829 1.38 1.95 -22.80
C LEU A 829 1.46 2.43 -24.26
N PHE A 830 0.44 3.15 -24.72
CA PHE A 830 0.39 3.63 -26.10
C PHE A 830 1.48 4.67 -26.39
N SER A 831 1.85 5.49 -25.40
CA SER A 831 2.96 6.44 -25.54
C SER A 831 4.31 5.72 -25.74
N TYR A 832 4.60 4.67 -24.97
CA TYR A 832 5.83 3.90 -25.15
C TYR A 832 5.84 3.06 -26.43
N MET A 833 4.69 2.54 -26.88
CA MET A 833 4.55 1.93 -28.21
C MET A 833 4.85 2.92 -29.33
N ALA A 834 4.36 4.16 -29.22
CA ALA A 834 4.65 5.23 -30.18
C ALA A 834 6.15 5.57 -30.22
N ILE A 835 6.77 5.75 -29.04
CA ILE A 835 8.21 6.05 -28.93
C ILE A 835 9.05 4.93 -29.54
N TYR A 836 8.71 3.67 -29.26
CA TYR A 836 9.39 2.53 -29.87
C TYR A 836 9.23 2.51 -31.40
N ALA A 837 8.02 2.72 -31.92
CA ALA A 837 7.76 2.78 -33.36
C ALA A 837 8.56 3.91 -34.03
N TYR A 838 8.61 5.11 -33.44
CA TYR A 838 9.44 6.21 -33.95
C TYR A 838 10.94 5.88 -33.91
N ALA A 839 11.42 5.24 -32.84
CA ALA A 839 12.81 4.78 -32.76
C ALA A 839 13.14 3.72 -33.82
N MET A 840 12.15 2.93 -34.26
CA MET A 840 12.28 1.94 -35.33
C MET A 840 11.98 2.51 -36.72
N HIS A 841 11.76 3.82 -36.85
CA HIS A 841 11.39 4.50 -38.10
C HIS A 841 10.04 4.04 -38.70
N LEU A 842 9.16 3.45 -37.89
CA LEU A 842 7.79 3.10 -38.24
C LEU A 842 6.87 4.31 -38.02
N TRP A 843 7.06 5.37 -38.80
CA TRP A 843 6.48 6.71 -38.57
C TRP A 843 4.96 6.71 -38.48
N THR A 844 4.28 6.00 -39.37
CA THR A 844 2.81 5.93 -39.40
C THR A 844 2.27 5.22 -38.16
N PHE A 845 2.84 4.07 -37.79
CA PHE A 845 2.45 3.36 -36.56
C PHE A 845 2.70 4.21 -35.31
N GLY A 846 3.85 4.88 -35.23
CA GLY A 846 4.14 5.81 -34.14
C GLY A 846 3.10 6.93 -34.02
N THR A 847 2.68 7.47 -35.16
CA THR A 847 1.66 8.53 -35.23
C THR A 847 0.28 8.03 -34.83
N CYS A 848 -0.11 6.81 -35.23
CA CYS A 848 -1.37 6.21 -34.82
C CYS A 848 -1.41 5.94 -33.31
N PHE A 849 -0.37 5.33 -32.74
CA PHE A 849 -0.31 5.09 -31.29
C PHE A 849 -0.31 6.40 -30.48
N PHE A 850 0.40 7.43 -30.96
CA PHE A 850 0.34 8.77 -30.36
C PHE A 850 -1.08 9.35 -30.42
N GLY A 851 -1.76 9.23 -31.56
CA GLY A 851 -3.15 9.64 -31.72
C GLY A 851 -4.11 8.93 -30.75
N ILE A 852 -3.96 7.62 -30.56
CA ILE A 852 -4.75 6.85 -29.59
C ILE A 852 -4.47 7.32 -28.15
N ALA A 853 -3.19 7.47 -27.78
CA ALA A 853 -2.80 7.95 -26.46
C ALA A 853 -3.39 9.34 -26.15
N LEU A 854 -3.33 10.26 -27.12
CA LEU A 854 -3.94 11.59 -27.03
C LEU A 854 -5.45 11.52 -26.84
N GLY A 855 -6.12 10.57 -27.51
CA GLY A 855 -7.54 10.32 -27.36
C GLY A 855 -7.94 9.81 -25.96
N ILE A 856 -7.00 9.31 -25.16
CA ILE A 856 -7.27 8.86 -23.78
C ILE A 856 -6.96 9.96 -22.77
N LYS A 857 -5.89 10.74 -22.98
CA LYS A 857 -5.53 11.85 -22.08
C LYS A 857 -4.75 12.94 -22.82
N MET A 858 -5.19 14.19 -22.66
CA MET A 858 -4.60 15.35 -23.36
C MET A 858 -3.12 15.60 -23.02
N ASN A 859 -2.64 15.20 -21.84
CA ASN A 859 -1.27 15.43 -21.38
C ASN A 859 -0.21 14.78 -22.29
N VAL A 860 -0.60 13.87 -23.20
CA VAL A 860 0.28 13.30 -24.24
C VAL A 860 0.85 14.39 -25.17
N LEU A 861 0.21 15.57 -25.26
CA LEU A 861 0.73 16.73 -25.98
C LEU A 861 2.14 17.16 -25.55
N LEU A 862 2.61 16.77 -24.36
CA LEU A 862 3.98 17.02 -23.91
C LEU A 862 5.05 16.39 -24.83
N PHE A 863 4.71 15.35 -25.60
CA PHE A 863 5.60 14.74 -26.60
C PHE A 863 5.53 15.42 -27.98
N PHE A 864 4.49 16.23 -28.24
CA PHE A 864 4.19 16.78 -29.57
C PHE A 864 5.32 17.66 -30.15
N PRO A 865 5.96 18.58 -29.40
CA PRO A 865 7.05 19.40 -29.94
C PRO A 865 8.23 18.58 -30.47
N ALA A 866 8.61 17.51 -29.75
CA ALA A 866 9.64 16.59 -30.20
C ALA A 866 9.21 15.81 -31.45
N ILE A 867 7.98 15.29 -31.49
CA ILE A 867 7.46 14.56 -32.65
C ILE A 867 7.46 15.45 -33.90
N ALA A 868 6.99 16.70 -33.78
CA ALA A 868 6.99 17.68 -34.86
C ALA A 868 8.38 17.87 -35.47
N ILE A 869 9.38 18.08 -34.61
CA ILE A 869 10.77 18.31 -35.04
C ILE A 869 11.38 17.05 -35.64
N ILE A 870 11.15 15.88 -35.05
CA ILE A 870 11.61 14.59 -35.57
C ILE A 870 11.04 14.36 -36.98
N LEU A 871 9.73 14.52 -37.17
CA LEU A 871 9.08 14.30 -38.47
C LEU A 871 9.53 15.34 -39.50
N LEU A 872 9.66 16.60 -39.11
CA LEU A 872 10.16 17.65 -40.00
C LEU A 872 11.58 17.35 -40.50
N GLN A 873 12.48 16.96 -39.60
CA GLN A 873 13.87 16.69 -39.95
C GLN A 873 14.05 15.39 -40.74
N MET A 874 13.27 14.35 -40.42
CA MET A 874 13.39 13.03 -41.04
C MET A 874 12.62 12.91 -42.36
N LEU A 875 11.42 13.51 -42.46
CA LEU A 875 10.50 13.31 -43.57
C LEU A 875 10.15 14.60 -44.35
N GLY A 876 10.45 15.78 -43.80
CA GLY A 876 10.11 17.07 -44.40
C GLY A 876 8.69 17.55 -44.07
N LEU A 877 8.40 18.80 -44.47
CA LEU A 877 7.17 19.52 -44.06
C LEU A 877 5.89 18.83 -44.55
N ARG A 878 5.84 18.41 -45.81
CA ARG A 878 4.63 17.80 -46.41
C ARG A 878 4.22 16.52 -45.68
N CYS A 879 5.18 15.65 -45.38
CA CYS A 879 4.94 14.41 -44.67
C CYS A 879 4.57 14.66 -43.20
N MET A 880 5.23 15.62 -42.54
CA MET A 880 4.85 16.03 -41.17
C MET A 880 3.40 16.51 -41.10
N LEU A 881 2.97 17.35 -42.05
CA LEU A 881 1.58 17.82 -42.13
C LEU A 881 0.60 16.67 -42.36
N TRP A 882 0.97 15.68 -43.18
CA TRP A 882 0.18 14.46 -43.35
C TRP A 882 0.04 13.67 -42.03
N HIS A 883 1.12 13.51 -41.26
CA HIS A 883 1.05 12.86 -39.95
C HIS A 883 0.17 13.63 -38.96
N PHE A 884 0.21 14.97 -38.95
CA PHE A 884 -0.70 15.76 -38.12
C PHE A 884 -2.15 15.64 -38.57
N PHE A 885 -2.40 15.57 -39.88
CA PHE A 885 -3.71 15.27 -40.42
C PHE A 885 -4.21 13.89 -39.97
N VAL A 886 -3.35 12.86 -39.93
CA VAL A 886 -3.70 11.54 -39.40
C VAL A 886 -4.10 11.62 -37.93
N VAL A 887 -3.35 12.35 -37.08
CA VAL A 887 -3.73 12.55 -35.66
C VAL A 887 -5.07 13.27 -35.55
N PHE A 888 -5.29 14.31 -36.36
CA PHE A 888 -6.55 15.05 -36.40
C PHE A 888 -7.72 14.14 -36.80
N VAL A 889 -7.56 13.31 -37.83
CA VAL A 889 -8.59 12.35 -38.27
C VAL A 889 -8.91 11.37 -37.14
N ILE A 890 -7.91 10.83 -36.43
CA ILE A 890 -8.15 9.94 -35.28
C ILE A 890 -8.98 10.66 -34.20
N GLN A 891 -8.62 11.90 -33.84
CA GLN A 891 -9.38 12.66 -32.84
C GLN A 891 -10.80 13.00 -33.31
N ALA A 892 -10.96 13.35 -34.59
CA ALA A 892 -12.26 13.64 -35.20
C ALA A 892 -13.16 12.39 -35.16
N LEU A 893 -12.62 11.23 -35.56
CA LEU A 893 -13.34 9.94 -35.51
C LEU A 893 -13.76 9.56 -34.09
N LEU A 894 -12.87 9.72 -33.10
CA LEU A 894 -13.22 9.46 -31.69
C LEU A 894 -14.28 10.44 -31.17
N SER A 895 -14.33 11.67 -31.69
CA SER A 895 -15.29 12.69 -31.24
C SER A 895 -16.68 12.60 -31.90
N ILE A 896 -16.91 11.67 -32.85
CA ILE A 896 -18.17 11.56 -33.61
C ILE A 896 -19.43 11.59 -32.73
N PRO A 897 -19.53 10.83 -31.62
CA PRO A 897 -20.73 10.83 -30.78
C PRO A 897 -21.04 12.18 -30.11
N PHE A 898 -20.06 13.09 -30.09
CA PHE A 898 -20.11 14.37 -29.37
C PHE A 898 -20.22 15.56 -30.31
N ILE A 899 -20.41 15.34 -31.62
CA ILE A 899 -20.54 16.42 -32.62
C ILE A 899 -21.68 17.39 -32.26
N SER A 900 -22.79 16.87 -31.73
CA SER A 900 -23.93 17.68 -31.28
C SER A 900 -23.61 18.60 -30.09
N TYR A 901 -22.57 18.28 -29.32
CA TYR A 901 -22.10 19.02 -28.13
C TYR A 901 -20.61 19.38 -28.24
N LYS A 902 -20.18 19.83 -29.43
CA LYS A 902 -18.77 20.06 -29.75
C LYS A 902 -18.08 21.07 -28.81
N LYS A 903 -18.79 22.11 -28.36
CA LYS A 903 -18.22 23.16 -27.50
C LYS A 903 -17.96 22.60 -26.09
N GLU A 904 -18.93 21.88 -25.56
CA GLU A 904 -18.91 21.21 -24.26
C GLU A 904 -17.83 20.11 -24.23
N TYR A 905 -17.71 19.35 -25.31
CA TYR A 905 -16.66 18.35 -25.47
C TYR A 905 -15.26 18.97 -25.46
N ILE A 906 -14.99 19.94 -26.33
CA ILE A 906 -13.65 20.53 -26.47
C ILE A 906 -13.24 21.25 -25.18
N SER A 907 -14.15 22.03 -24.59
CA SER A 907 -13.86 22.80 -23.36
C SER A 907 -13.57 21.91 -22.14
N ARG A 908 -14.15 20.70 -22.06
CA ARG A 908 -13.93 19.77 -20.94
C ARG A 908 -12.80 18.77 -21.20
N ALA A 909 -12.73 18.20 -22.39
CA ALA A 909 -11.73 17.18 -22.75
C ALA A 909 -10.31 17.76 -22.90
N PHE A 910 -10.20 19.05 -23.25
CA PHE A 910 -8.93 19.75 -23.45
C PHE A 910 -8.85 21.03 -22.59
N ASP A 911 -9.12 20.90 -21.29
CA ASP A 911 -9.12 22.02 -20.35
C ASP A 911 -7.70 22.34 -19.82
N PHE A 912 -7.05 23.33 -20.41
CA PHE A 912 -5.73 23.81 -19.98
C PHE A 912 -5.77 24.73 -18.75
N SER A 913 -6.95 25.15 -18.30
CA SER A 913 -7.12 26.07 -17.16
C SER A 913 -7.18 25.34 -15.80
N ARG A 914 -7.36 24.02 -15.83
CA ARG A 914 -7.53 23.21 -14.63
C ARG A 914 -6.27 23.22 -13.76
N THR A 915 -6.46 23.57 -12.50
CA THR A 915 -5.42 23.52 -11.46
C THR A 915 -5.78 22.46 -10.42
N PHE A 916 -4.80 21.66 -10.00
CA PHE A 916 -4.96 20.87 -8.77
C PHE A 916 -4.72 21.77 -7.57
N LEU A 917 -5.38 21.47 -6.46
CA LEU A 917 -5.23 22.27 -5.25
C LEU A 917 -3.79 22.18 -4.75
N TYR A 918 -3.30 23.28 -4.19
CA TYR A 918 -1.95 23.37 -3.65
C TYR A 918 -1.68 22.27 -2.62
N LYS A 919 -2.72 21.77 -1.93
CA LYS A 919 -2.59 20.61 -1.05
C LYS A 919 -2.08 19.35 -1.76
N TRP A 920 -2.59 19.04 -2.94
CA TRP A 920 -2.36 17.75 -3.63
C TRP A 920 -1.19 17.78 -4.61
N THR A 921 -0.55 18.94 -4.79
CA THR A 921 0.60 19.05 -5.68
C THR A 921 1.84 18.44 -5.03
N VAL A 922 2.55 17.59 -5.77
CA VAL A 922 3.81 17.00 -5.33
C VAL A 922 4.96 18.01 -5.55
N ASN A 923 4.86 18.88 -6.55
CA ASN A 923 5.84 19.91 -6.89
C ASN A 923 5.45 21.30 -6.36
N TRP A 924 6.46 22.17 -6.16
CA TRP A 924 6.34 23.56 -5.70
C TRP A 924 5.84 23.80 -4.27
N LYS A 925 5.83 22.78 -3.39
CA LYS A 925 5.41 22.93 -1.97
C LYS A 925 6.33 23.79 -1.11
N PHE A 926 7.52 24.12 -1.60
CA PHE A 926 8.41 25.08 -0.94
C PHE A 926 8.07 26.54 -1.26
N LEU A 927 7.17 26.78 -2.22
CA LEU A 927 6.63 28.12 -2.50
C LEU A 927 5.34 28.34 -1.71
N PRO A 928 5.07 29.55 -1.19
CA PRO A 928 3.78 29.85 -0.56
C PRO A 928 2.59 29.61 -1.50
N GLU A 929 1.44 29.21 -0.94
CA GLU A 929 0.21 28.94 -1.70
C GLU A 929 -0.24 30.13 -2.54
N SER A 930 -0.12 31.36 -2.03
CA SER A 930 -0.45 32.59 -2.75
C SER A 930 0.36 32.76 -4.05
N VAL A 931 1.66 32.42 -4.00
CA VAL A 931 2.54 32.45 -5.18
C VAL A 931 2.17 31.35 -6.16
N PHE A 932 1.91 30.14 -5.66
CA PHE A 932 1.50 29.01 -6.48
C PHE A 932 0.16 29.25 -7.20
N LEU A 933 -0.78 29.95 -6.54
CA LEU A 933 -2.10 30.28 -7.06
C LEU A 933 -2.10 31.50 -8.01
N SER A 934 -1.04 32.30 -8.00
CA SER A 934 -0.89 33.49 -8.85
C SER A 934 -0.91 33.19 -10.35
N LYS A 935 -1.47 34.12 -11.15
CA LYS A 935 -1.47 34.01 -12.62
C LYS A 935 -0.08 34.27 -13.18
N GLU A 936 0.66 35.18 -12.54
CA GLU A 936 2.02 35.59 -12.84
C GLU A 936 2.95 34.37 -12.81
N PHE A 937 2.86 33.52 -11.78
CA PHE A 937 3.64 32.29 -11.70
C PHE A 937 3.28 31.29 -12.79
N SER A 938 1.99 31.16 -13.13
CA SER A 938 1.55 30.30 -14.23
C SER A 938 2.09 30.77 -15.59
N TYR A 939 2.07 32.08 -15.85
CA TYR A 939 2.65 32.66 -17.07
C TYR A 939 4.17 32.54 -17.10
N LEU A 940 4.84 32.69 -15.96
CA LEU A 940 6.29 32.48 -15.83
C LEU A 940 6.67 31.03 -16.18
N LEU A 941 5.97 30.03 -15.62
CA LEU A 941 6.21 28.63 -15.94
C LEU A 941 5.95 28.33 -17.43
N PHE A 942 4.92 28.93 -18.01
CA PHE A 942 4.63 28.81 -19.45
C PHE A 942 5.74 29.42 -20.32
N PHE A 943 6.24 30.60 -19.95
CA PHE A 943 7.37 31.24 -20.63
C PHE A 943 8.66 30.41 -20.51
N ILE A 944 8.97 29.90 -19.31
CA ILE A 944 10.12 29.00 -19.08
C ILE A 944 9.98 27.74 -19.93
N HIS A 945 8.80 27.14 -20.01
CA HIS A 945 8.54 25.98 -20.85
C HIS A 945 8.88 26.25 -22.32
N GLY A 946 8.36 27.35 -22.88
CA GLY A 946 8.65 27.77 -24.26
C GLY A 946 10.14 28.04 -24.51
N LEU A 947 10.80 28.72 -23.58
CA LEU A 947 12.24 29.01 -23.65
C LEU A 947 13.07 27.71 -23.63
N MET A 948 12.75 26.77 -22.75
CA MET A 948 13.44 25.48 -22.65
C MET A 948 13.26 24.64 -23.91
N LEU A 949 12.04 24.57 -24.45
CA LEU A 949 11.77 23.90 -25.73
C LEU A 949 12.57 24.53 -26.87
N PHE A 950 12.66 25.86 -26.94
CA PHE A 950 13.47 26.57 -27.94
C PHE A 950 14.97 26.27 -27.80
N ILE A 951 15.52 26.27 -26.58
CA ILE A 951 16.92 25.93 -26.32
C ILE A 951 17.22 24.47 -26.71
N PHE A 952 16.35 23.54 -26.35
CA PHE A 952 16.54 22.12 -26.69
C PHE A 952 16.39 21.86 -28.18
N SER A 953 15.40 22.47 -28.83
CA SER A 953 15.22 22.45 -30.28
C SER A 953 16.47 22.97 -30.99
N SER A 954 16.98 24.15 -30.59
CA SER A 954 18.12 24.80 -31.24
C SER A 954 19.45 24.04 -31.12
N ARG A 955 19.65 23.24 -30.06
CA ARG A 955 20.95 22.61 -29.73
C ARG A 955 20.96 21.09 -29.77
N LEU A 956 20.01 20.46 -29.08
CA LEU A 956 20.01 19.01 -28.87
C LEU A 956 19.26 18.30 -29.99
N TRP A 957 18.04 18.75 -30.29
CA TRP A 957 17.15 18.07 -31.22
C TRP A 957 17.53 18.30 -32.70
N ASN A 958 18.27 19.38 -33.02
CA ASN A 958 18.84 19.62 -34.35
C ASN A 958 19.91 18.61 -34.80
N ARG A 959 20.47 17.82 -33.87
CA ARG A 959 21.49 16.81 -34.19
C ARG A 959 20.94 15.59 -34.93
N ILE A 960 19.62 15.47 -35.04
CA ILE A 960 19.00 14.40 -35.83
C ILE A 960 19.36 14.58 -37.31
N SER A 961 19.54 15.83 -37.76
CA SER A 961 19.89 16.17 -39.14
C SER A 961 21.24 16.88 -39.31
N ASP A 962 21.91 17.29 -38.21
CA ASP A 962 23.16 18.08 -38.18
C ASP A 962 23.07 19.47 -38.86
N TYR A 963 21.86 20.00 -39.10
CA TYR A 963 21.65 21.33 -39.69
C TYR A 963 21.41 22.44 -38.64
N SER A 964 21.82 23.66 -38.97
CA SER A 964 21.51 24.88 -38.19
C SER A 964 20.03 25.29 -38.33
N LEU A 965 19.45 25.91 -37.30
CA LEU A 965 18.07 26.43 -37.31
C LEU A 965 17.74 27.30 -38.53
N LYS A 966 18.71 28.10 -39.02
CA LYS A 966 18.51 28.92 -40.23
C LYS A 966 18.28 28.07 -41.48
N LYS A 967 18.96 26.93 -41.60
CA LYS A 967 18.79 25.97 -42.71
C LYS A 967 17.51 25.14 -42.59
N ILE A 968 17.12 24.78 -41.37
CA ILE A 968 15.82 24.13 -41.10
C ILE A 968 14.66 25.08 -41.47
N GLY A 969 14.76 26.36 -41.09
CA GLY A 969 13.83 27.41 -41.47
C GLY A 969 13.73 27.64 -42.98
N SER A 970 14.87 27.68 -43.70
CA SER A 970 14.85 27.75 -45.17
C SER A 970 14.31 26.49 -45.84
N SER A 971 14.36 25.34 -45.16
CA SER A 971 13.83 24.07 -45.67
C SER A 971 12.32 23.93 -45.50
N LEU A 972 11.70 24.66 -44.55
CA LEU A 972 10.25 24.83 -44.48
C LEU A 972 9.69 25.45 -45.78
N LEU A 973 10.46 26.32 -46.44
CA LEU A 973 10.07 26.94 -47.71
C LEU A 973 10.23 26.00 -48.93
N ASN A 974 11.15 25.04 -48.87
CA ASN A 974 11.53 24.20 -50.03
C ASN A 974 10.97 22.76 -50.00
N THR A 975 10.19 22.36 -48.98
CA THR A 975 9.47 21.07 -48.82
C THR A 975 10.26 19.75 -48.91
N LYS A 976 11.55 19.77 -49.28
CA LYS A 976 12.40 18.57 -49.39
C LYS A 976 12.82 18.02 -48.00
N PRO A 977 12.97 16.69 -47.84
CA PRO A 977 13.49 16.10 -46.60
C PRO A 977 14.95 16.50 -46.37
N LEU A 978 15.31 16.78 -45.12
CA LEU A 978 16.63 17.30 -44.72
C LEU A 978 17.69 16.19 -44.59
N PHE A 979 17.31 14.93 -44.46
CA PHE A 979 18.24 13.82 -44.21
C PHE A 979 18.84 13.26 -45.51
N ILE A 980 20.18 13.32 -45.66
CA ILE A 980 20.94 12.71 -46.77
C ILE A 980 21.72 11.50 -46.23
N ASN A 981 21.41 10.32 -46.76
CA ASN A 981 21.97 9.02 -46.37
C ASN A 981 23.51 8.99 -46.39
N LYS A 982 24.17 8.78 -45.24
CA LYS A 982 25.55 8.29 -45.16
C LYS A 982 25.75 7.36 -43.95
N THR A 983 26.07 6.09 -44.29
CA THR A 983 26.66 4.97 -43.52
C THR A 983 25.91 4.31 -42.33
N HIS A 984 25.94 2.97 -42.33
CA HIS A 984 25.23 2.04 -41.44
C HIS A 984 25.53 2.21 -39.92
N ARG A 985 26.69 2.79 -39.57
CA ARG A 985 27.13 3.06 -38.18
C ARG A 985 26.34 4.19 -37.49
N ARG A 986 25.58 5.01 -38.24
CA ARG A 986 24.74 6.09 -37.69
C ARG A 986 23.35 5.63 -37.21
N HIS A 987 22.85 4.47 -37.65
CA HIS A 987 21.48 4.05 -37.33
C HIS A 987 21.24 3.86 -35.82
N VAL A 988 22.16 3.23 -35.08
CA VAL A 988 22.01 3.01 -33.62
C VAL A 988 22.04 4.33 -32.84
N GLN A 989 22.90 5.26 -33.24
CA GLN A 989 23.00 6.60 -32.63
C GLN A 989 21.74 7.43 -32.90
N LEU A 990 21.15 7.30 -34.10
CA LEU A 990 19.92 7.98 -34.49
C LEU A 990 18.70 7.51 -33.65
N ARG A 991 18.56 6.19 -33.40
CA ARG A 991 17.48 5.67 -32.53
C ARG A 991 17.57 6.24 -31.12
N SER A 992 18.77 6.25 -30.55
CA SER A 992 19.01 6.81 -29.22
C SER A 992 18.68 8.30 -29.16
N LEU A 993 18.97 9.06 -30.22
CA LEU A 993 18.69 10.49 -30.28
C LEU A 993 17.20 10.81 -30.41
N ILE A 994 16.44 10.02 -31.19
CA ILE A 994 14.97 10.13 -31.27
C ILE A 994 14.34 9.91 -29.89
N VAL A 995 14.76 8.85 -29.17
CA VAL A 995 14.25 8.53 -27.83
C VAL A 995 14.59 9.63 -26.82
N ILE A 996 15.84 10.12 -26.80
CA ILE A 996 16.24 11.24 -25.93
C ILE A 996 15.41 12.49 -26.22
N THR A 997 15.14 12.78 -27.49
CA THR A 997 14.35 13.94 -27.91
C THR A 997 12.92 13.87 -27.36
N LEU A 998 12.26 12.71 -27.48
CA LEU A 998 10.92 12.48 -26.94
C LEU A 998 10.89 12.53 -25.40
N PHE A 999 11.84 11.87 -24.74
CA PHE A 999 11.92 11.85 -23.27
C PHE A 999 12.23 13.23 -22.68
N THR A 1000 13.11 14.01 -23.31
CA THR A 1000 13.44 15.38 -22.86
C THR A 1000 12.27 16.34 -23.05
N SER A 1001 11.50 16.24 -24.14
CA SER A 1001 10.28 17.04 -24.34
C SER A 1001 9.27 16.83 -23.21
N ASN A 1002 8.98 15.57 -22.89
CA ASN A 1002 8.04 15.24 -21.82
C ASN A 1002 8.55 15.68 -20.44
N LEU A 1003 9.84 15.51 -20.15
CA LEU A 1003 10.43 15.93 -18.88
C LEU A 1003 10.40 17.47 -18.72
N ILE A 1004 10.63 18.24 -19.79
CA ILE A 1004 10.49 19.71 -19.78
C ILE A 1004 9.05 20.10 -19.46
N GLY A 1005 8.06 19.38 -20.02
CA GLY A 1005 6.65 19.55 -19.70
C GLY A 1005 6.32 19.30 -18.24
N ILE A 1006 6.78 18.18 -17.68
CA ILE A 1006 6.56 17.81 -16.28
C ILE A 1006 7.26 18.79 -15.33
N LEU A 1007 8.46 19.25 -15.67
CA LEU A 1007 9.20 20.22 -14.87
C LEU A 1007 8.48 21.59 -14.82
N CYS A 1008 7.92 22.03 -15.95
CA CYS A 1008 7.20 23.30 -16.02
C CYS A 1008 5.71 23.17 -15.66
N ALA A 1009 5.25 21.99 -15.27
CA ALA A 1009 3.88 21.80 -14.84
C ALA A 1009 3.63 22.58 -13.56
N ARG A 1010 2.58 23.39 -13.56
CA ARG A 1010 2.17 24.12 -12.36
C ARG A 1010 1.81 23.19 -11.22
N SER A 1011 1.08 22.11 -11.49
CA SER A 1011 0.64 21.17 -10.45
C SER A 1011 0.79 19.71 -10.90
N LEU A 1012 1.40 18.87 -10.07
CA LEU A 1012 1.57 17.44 -10.32
C LEU A 1012 0.91 16.61 -9.23
N HIS A 1013 0.03 15.69 -9.62
CA HIS A 1013 -0.50 14.63 -8.77
C HIS A 1013 0.39 13.37 -8.82
N TYR A 1014 0.33 12.51 -7.78
CA TYR A 1014 1.12 11.27 -7.69
C TYR A 1014 0.99 10.32 -8.90
N GLN A 1015 -0.15 10.36 -9.60
CA GLN A 1015 -0.36 9.59 -10.84
C GLN A 1015 0.66 9.94 -11.94
N PHE A 1016 1.19 11.17 -11.95
CA PHE A 1016 2.14 11.61 -12.97
C PHE A 1016 3.52 10.98 -12.83
N TYR A 1017 3.78 10.22 -11.78
CA TYR A 1017 5.05 9.51 -11.64
C TYR A 1017 5.30 8.54 -12.81
N CYS A 1018 4.26 7.84 -13.28
CA CYS A 1018 4.39 6.91 -14.40
C CYS A 1018 4.76 7.57 -15.73
N TRP A 1019 4.61 8.89 -15.85
CA TRP A 1019 4.92 9.63 -17.08
C TRP A 1019 6.41 9.78 -17.34
N PHE A 1020 7.25 9.62 -16.31
CA PHE A 1020 8.69 9.83 -16.46
C PHE A 1020 9.56 8.86 -15.64
N ALA A 1021 9.00 8.09 -14.72
CA ALA A 1021 9.77 7.12 -13.93
C ALA A 1021 10.64 6.19 -14.80
N TRP A 1022 10.10 5.69 -15.92
CA TRP A 1022 10.83 4.83 -16.85
C TRP A 1022 11.65 5.57 -17.91
N SER A 1023 11.49 6.88 -18.11
CA SER A 1023 12.41 7.65 -18.97
C SER A 1023 13.65 8.10 -18.22
N MET A 1024 13.57 8.21 -16.89
CA MET A 1024 14.63 8.77 -16.04
C MET A 1024 15.94 7.97 -16.05
N PRO A 1025 15.95 6.63 -15.83
CA PRO A 1025 17.18 5.84 -15.91
C PRO A 1025 17.84 5.94 -17.29
N TYR A 1026 17.07 5.98 -18.37
CA TYR A 1026 17.58 6.10 -19.73
C TYR A 1026 18.34 7.41 -19.91
N ILE A 1027 17.73 8.53 -19.53
CA ILE A 1027 18.36 9.85 -19.65
C ILE A 1027 19.64 9.89 -18.84
N LEU A 1028 19.62 9.35 -17.61
CA LEU A 1028 20.79 9.29 -16.72
C LEU A 1028 21.97 8.57 -17.37
N THR A 1029 21.74 7.43 -18.03
CA THR A 1029 22.80 6.67 -18.70
C THR A 1029 23.46 7.41 -19.87
N LYS A 1030 22.80 8.43 -20.42
CA LYS A 1030 23.31 9.27 -21.53
C LYS A 1030 24.04 10.51 -21.02
N THR A 1031 24.09 10.72 -19.70
CA THR A 1031 24.91 11.75 -19.05
C THR A 1031 26.26 11.18 -18.61
N ARG A 1032 27.25 12.04 -18.30
CA ARG A 1032 28.51 11.60 -17.65
C ARG A 1032 28.45 11.62 -16.12
N ILE A 1033 27.26 11.54 -15.54
CA ILE A 1033 27.12 11.43 -14.09
C ILE A 1033 27.67 10.06 -13.65
N PRO A 1034 28.49 9.95 -12.59
CA PRO A 1034 28.97 8.67 -12.08
C PRO A 1034 27.81 7.71 -11.76
N ILE A 1035 27.98 6.41 -12.02
CA ILE A 1035 26.91 5.39 -11.87
C ILE A 1035 26.28 5.42 -10.47
N VAL A 1036 27.10 5.54 -9.42
CA VAL A 1036 26.63 5.64 -8.02
C VAL A 1036 25.68 6.81 -7.84
N LEU A 1037 26.04 7.98 -8.39
CA LEU A 1037 25.22 9.18 -8.30
C LEU A 1037 23.94 9.04 -9.15
N GLN A 1038 23.98 8.32 -10.28
CA GLN A 1038 22.76 8.01 -11.05
C GLN A 1038 21.76 7.18 -10.24
N ILE A 1039 22.24 6.16 -9.51
CA ILE A 1039 21.42 5.31 -8.64
C ILE A 1039 20.88 6.12 -7.46
N ILE A 1040 21.70 6.96 -6.82
CA ILE A 1040 21.26 7.86 -5.74
C ILE A 1040 20.17 8.80 -6.23
N ILE A 1041 20.34 9.42 -7.40
CA ILE A 1041 19.35 10.34 -7.94
C ILE A 1041 18.03 9.61 -8.24
N TRP A 1042 18.08 8.39 -8.78
CA TRP A 1042 16.88 7.58 -8.96
C TRP A 1042 16.22 7.22 -7.63
N ALA A 1043 17.00 6.84 -6.61
CA ALA A 1043 16.48 6.49 -5.28
C ALA A 1043 15.86 7.70 -4.56
N LEU A 1044 16.47 8.88 -4.67
CA LEU A 1044 15.91 10.14 -4.13
C LEU A 1044 14.61 10.52 -4.83
N GLN A 1045 14.51 10.28 -6.14
CA GLN A 1045 13.26 10.47 -6.88
C GLN A 1045 12.18 9.51 -6.38
N GLU A 1046 12.48 8.22 -6.25
CA GLU A 1046 11.54 7.22 -5.74
C GLU A 1046 11.13 7.53 -4.29
N TYR A 1047 12.06 7.99 -3.45
CA TYR A 1047 11.78 8.48 -2.09
C TYR A 1047 10.81 9.66 -2.10
N ALA A 1048 11.10 10.71 -2.88
CA ALA A 1048 10.28 11.92 -2.91
C ALA A 1048 8.84 11.66 -3.37
N TRP A 1049 8.62 10.74 -4.30
CA TRP A 1049 7.28 10.37 -4.79
C TRP A 1049 6.58 9.33 -3.91
N ASN A 1050 7.25 8.74 -2.93
CA ASN A 1050 6.66 7.84 -1.93
C ASN A 1050 6.23 8.56 -0.64
N ILE A 1051 6.70 9.79 -0.42
CA ILE A 1051 6.30 10.63 0.72
C ILE A 1051 4.91 11.24 0.48
N TYR A 1052 4.02 11.06 1.44
CA TYR A 1052 2.63 11.52 1.40
C TYR A 1052 2.22 11.99 2.81
N PRO A 1053 1.76 13.25 2.99
CA PRO A 1053 1.76 14.37 2.02
C PRO A 1053 3.17 14.79 1.56
N SER A 1054 3.30 15.41 0.39
CA SER A 1054 4.58 15.97 -0.07
C SER A 1054 5.01 17.13 0.83
N THR A 1055 6.21 17.03 1.40
CA THR A 1055 6.89 18.05 2.21
C THR A 1055 7.62 19.07 1.33
N PRO A 1056 7.99 20.25 1.85
CA PRO A 1056 8.85 21.21 1.11
C PRO A 1056 10.15 20.57 0.61
N TYR A 1057 10.77 19.69 1.42
CA TYR A 1057 11.99 18.96 1.04
C TYR A 1057 11.75 17.96 -0.09
N SER A 1058 10.74 17.09 0.04
CA SER A 1058 10.40 16.13 -1.01
C SER A 1058 9.98 16.83 -2.29
N SER A 1059 9.24 17.93 -2.17
CA SER A 1059 8.82 18.74 -3.31
C SER A 1059 9.99 19.44 -4.00
N PHE A 1060 10.93 19.97 -3.21
CA PHE A 1060 12.18 20.49 -3.74
C PHE A 1060 12.95 19.39 -4.47
N ILE A 1061 13.04 18.18 -3.94
CA ILE A 1061 13.66 17.06 -4.64
C ILE A 1061 12.92 16.75 -5.97
N VAL A 1062 11.59 16.73 -5.96
CA VAL A 1062 10.75 16.49 -7.15
C VAL A 1062 10.95 17.55 -8.24
N THR A 1063 11.19 18.82 -7.89
CA THR A 1063 11.46 19.88 -8.88
C THR A 1063 12.93 19.93 -9.28
N THR A 1064 13.83 19.78 -8.32
CA THR A 1064 15.26 20.06 -8.49
C THR A 1064 15.98 18.90 -9.17
N ILE A 1065 15.59 17.64 -8.93
CA ILE A 1065 16.21 16.50 -9.64
C ILE A 1065 15.95 16.57 -11.16
N PRO A 1066 14.70 16.76 -11.64
CA PRO A 1066 14.45 17.00 -13.06
C PRO A 1066 15.11 18.29 -13.57
N ALA A 1067 15.08 19.40 -12.80
CA ALA A 1067 15.70 20.66 -13.22
C ALA A 1067 17.21 20.58 -13.38
N VAL A 1068 17.93 20.00 -12.41
CA VAL A 1068 19.37 19.75 -12.47
C VAL A 1068 19.71 18.89 -13.67
N LYS A 1069 18.88 17.91 -14.06
CA LYS A 1069 19.13 17.07 -15.24
C LYS A 1069 18.93 17.79 -16.55
N VAL A 1070 17.92 18.66 -16.66
CA VAL A 1070 17.67 19.45 -17.86
C VAL A 1070 18.68 20.60 -17.99
N ILE A 1071 19.16 21.16 -16.87
CA ILE A 1071 20.07 22.33 -16.80
C ILE A 1071 21.57 21.94 -16.75
N PHE A 1072 21.99 20.93 -15.97
CA PHE A 1072 23.37 20.38 -15.95
C PHE A 1072 23.68 19.45 -17.14
N GLY A 1073 22.84 19.48 -18.17
CA GLY A 1073 23.19 19.15 -19.55
C GLY A 1073 24.30 20.03 -20.17
N LYS A 1074 25.10 20.76 -19.38
CA LYS A 1074 26.41 21.30 -19.81
C LYS A 1074 27.35 20.20 -20.32
N LEU A 1075 27.13 18.95 -19.91
CA LEU A 1075 27.95 17.79 -20.25
C LEU A 1075 27.83 17.27 -21.70
N ILE A 1076 26.82 17.72 -22.45
CA ILE A 1076 26.73 17.44 -23.88
C ILE A 1076 27.81 18.22 -24.67
N LYS A 1077 28.37 19.32 -24.12
CA LYS A 1077 29.53 20.01 -24.69
C LYS A 1077 30.83 19.19 -24.58
N ILE A 1078 31.00 18.41 -23.51
CA ILE A 1078 32.25 17.66 -23.26
C ILE A 1078 32.22 16.30 -24.00
N LEU A 1079 31.03 15.72 -24.22
CA LEU A 1079 30.81 14.56 -25.11
C LEU A 1079 31.13 14.86 -26.58
N ILE A 1080 30.90 16.09 -27.04
CA ILE A 1080 31.32 16.52 -28.38
C ILE A 1080 32.82 16.81 -28.44
N ALA A 1081 33.40 17.43 -27.40
CA ALA A 1081 34.81 17.82 -27.40
C ALA A 1081 35.74 16.59 -27.51
N GLU A 1082 35.48 15.51 -26.76
CA GLU A 1082 36.30 14.29 -26.81
C GLU A 1082 36.12 13.47 -28.10
N MET A 1083 34.91 13.42 -28.67
CA MET A 1083 34.67 12.73 -29.95
C MET A 1083 35.31 13.46 -31.14
N THR A 1084 35.41 14.79 -31.08
CA THR A 1084 36.09 15.60 -32.10
C THR A 1084 37.61 15.49 -32.01
N ILE A 1085 38.16 15.31 -30.80
CA ILE A 1085 39.59 15.06 -30.57
C ILE A 1085 39.97 13.63 -31.03
N SER A 1086 39.12 12.64 -30.74
CA SER A 1086 39.31 11.27 -31.21
C SER A 1086 39.20 11.16 -32.74
N SER A 1087 38.27 11.88 -33.38
CA SER A 1087 38.17 11.89 -34.84
C SER A 1087 39.30 12.66 -35.53
N LYS A 1088 39.87 13.70 -34.90
CA LYS A 1088 41.08 14.38 -35.40
C LYS A 1088 42.32 13.50 -35.27
N LYS A 1089 42.48 12.77 -34.16
CA LYS A 1089 43.57 11.82 -33.95
C LYS A 1089 43.48 10.65 -34.94
N LYS A 1090 42.28 10.15 -35.20
CA LYS A 1090 42.02 9.08 -36.18
C LYS A 1090 42.18 9.54 -37.64
N ARG A 1091 41.74 10.75 -37.99
CA ARG A 1091 42.02 11.35 -39.31
C ARG A 1091 43.50 11.63 -39.53
N LYS A 1092 44.27 11.94 -38.47
CA LYS A 1092 45.73 12.11 -38.56
C LYS A 1092 46.42 10.77 -38.82
N ILE A 1093 45.95 9.68 -38.18
CA ILE A 1093 46.45 8.32 -38.42
C ILE A 1093 46.04 7.80 -39.81
N GLU A 1094 44.79 8.04 -40.23
CA GLU A 1094 44.29 7.68 -41.57
C GLU A 1094 44.99 8.50 -42.67
N TYR A 1095 45.33 9.77 -42.42
CA TYR A 1095 46.10 10.62 -43.34
C TYR A 1095 47.59 10.20 -43.41
N GLU A 1096 48.20 9.80 -42.29
CA GLU A 1096 49.56 9.23 -42.27
C GLU A 1096 49.60 7.87 -42.97
N GLN A 1097 48.57 7.04 -42.79
CA GLN A 1097 48.41 5.76 -43.51
C GLN A 1097 48.13 5.98 -45.01
N GLU A 1098 47.28 6.93 -45.40
CA GLU A 1098 47.07 7.30 -46.80
C GLU A 1098 48.34 7.89 -47.43
N LYS A 1099 49.18 8.60 -46.68
CA LYS A 1099 50.47 9.13 -47.17
C LYS A 1099 51.51 8.02 -47.38
N LEU A 1100 51.49 6.97 -46.56
CA LEU A 1100 52.26 5.73 -46.70
C LEU A 1100 51.74 4.81 -47.82
N ILE A 1101 50.44 4.84 -48.10
CA ILE A 1101 49.82 4.06 -49.17
C ILE A 1101 49.99 4.78 -50.53
N ASN A 1102 49.96 6.11 -50.54
CA ASN A 1102 50.18 6.93 -51.75
C ASN A 1102 51.66 7.07 -52.15
N SER A 1103 52.62 6.48 -51.41
CA SER A 1103 54.03 6.41 -51.82
C SER A 1103 54.36 5.24 -52.76
N PHE A 1104 53.37 4.44 -53.17
CA PHE A 1104 53.54 3.35 -54.14
C PHE A 1104 52.86 3.69 -55.48
N PRO A 1105 53.51 3.52 -56.66
CA PRO A 1105 52.92 3.91 -57.93
C PRO A 1105 51.82 2.95 -58.43
N SER A 1106 50.84 3.56 -59.11
CA SER A 1106 49.52 3.08 -59.52
C SER A 1106 49.44 2.08 -60.68
N LEU A 1107 48.36 1.28 -60.72
CA LEU A 1107 47.74 0.74 -61.95
C LEU A 1107 46.21 0.93 -61.91
N LYS A 1108 45.65 1.52 -62.99
CA LYS A 1108 44.24 1.92 -63.23
C LYS A 1108 43.35 0.69 -63.54
N VAL A 1109 42.01 0.74 -63.44
CA VAL A 1109 41.08 1.13 -64.54
C VAL A 1109 39.58 1.14 -64.12
N SER A 1110 38.87 2.23 -64.51
CA SER A 1110 37.46 2.54 -64.93
C SER A 1110 36.18 1.86 -64.31
N LYS A 1111 35.14 2.59 -63.82
CA LYS A 1111 33.96 3.33 -64.43
C LYS A 1111 32.88 2.36 -65.02
N VAL A 1112 31.56 2.36 -64.70
CA VAL A 1112 30.48 3.37 -64.85
C VAL A 1112 29.17 2.92 -64.13
N THR A 1113 28.30 3.87 -63.76
CA THR A 1113 27.03 3.78 -63.02
C THR A 1113 25.73 3.91 -63.86
N SER A 1114 24.62 3.37 -63.30
CA SER A 1114 23.24 3.93 -63.18
C SER A 1114 22.20 3.85 -64.32
N HIS A 1115 20.97 3.40 -64.00
CA HIS A 1115 19.77 4.26 -63.76
C HIS A 1115 18.47 3.45 -63.59
N TRP A 1116 17.70 3.66 -62.51
CA TRP A 1116 16.24 3.42 -62.46
C TRP A 1116 15.56 4.42 -61.51
N SER A 1117 14.43 4.98 -61.95
CA SER A 1117 13.40 5.71 -61.21
C SER A 1117 12.08 5.37 -61.94
N LYS A 1118 10.88 5.18 -61.38
CA LYS A 1118 10.17 5.89 -60.29
C LYS A 1118 8.76 5.26 -60.16
N THR A 1119 8.18 5.23 -58.94
CA THR A 1119 6.74 5.42 -58.55
C THR A 1119 5.64 4.49 -59.10
N HIS A 1120 4.48 4.18 -58.50
CA HIS A 1120 3.76 4.52 -57.25
C HIS A 1120 2.48 3.62 -57.14
N ILE A 1121 1.97 3.39 -55.92
CA ILE A 1121 0.54 3.43 -55.46
C ILE A 1121 -0.43 2.22 -55.69
N TYR A 1122 -0.84 1.67 -54.54
CA TYR A 1122 -2.15 1.20 -54.01
C TYR A 1122 -3.04 0.12 -54.66
N ASP A 1123 -3.37 -0.83 -53.77
CA ASP A 1123 -4.69 -1.37 -53.38
C ASP A 1123 -5.12 -2.81 -53.74
N PHE A 1124 -5.83 -3.35 -52.75
CA PHE A 1124 -6.31 -4.70 -52.51
C PHE A 1124 -7.34 -5.22 -53.54
N GLY A 1125 -7.35 -6.55 -53.76
CA GLY A 1125 -8.62 -7.31 -53.85
C GLY A 1125 -8.88 -8.18 -55.08
N LYS A 1126 -8.54 -9.48 -54.96
CA LYS A 1126 -9.19 -10.70 -55.51
C LYS A 1126 -9.85 -10.75 -56.92
N LYS A 1127 -9.36 -11.76 -57.66
CA LYS A 1127 -10.03 -12.73 -58.56
C LYS A 1127 -10.60 -12.24 -59.91
N ASN A 1128 -9.98 -12.69 -61.00
CA ASN A 1128 -10.57 -13.58 -62.04
C ASN A 1128 -9.55 -13.81 -63.17
N ILE A 1129 -9.20 -15.07 -63.47
CA ILE A 1129 -9.64 -15.88 -64.62
C ILE A 1129 -9.14 -15.35 -65.98
N LEU A 1130 -8.16 -16.04 -66.59
CA LEU A 1130 -8.13 -16.53 -67.99
C LEU A 1130 -6.73 -17.05 -68.38
N LYS A 1131 -6.70 -18.31 -68.87
CA LYS A 1131 -6.03 -18.85 -70.10
C LYS A 1131 -4.59 -18.42 -70.42
N ASN A 1132 -3.73 -19.22 -71.05
CA ASN A 1132 -3.61 -20.61 -71.51
C ASN A 1132 -2.17 -20.70 -72.10
N GLU A 1133 -1.79 -21.89 -72.57
CA GLU A 1133 -0.60 -22.23 -73.40
C GLU A 1133 0.62 -22.67 -72.57
N ILE A 1134 0.77 -23.97 -72.29
CA ILE A 1134 1.21 -25.09 -73.16
C ILE A 1134 2.69 -24.98 -73.50
N SER A 1135 3.51 -25.86 -72.90
CA SER A 1135 4.30 -26.85 -73.65
C SER A 1135 5.12 -27.73 -72.71
N GLU A 1136 4.69 -29.01 -72.65
CA GLU A 1136 5.50 -30.24 -72.60
C GLU A 1136 6.42 -30.52 -71.38
N LYS A 1137 6.48 -31.71 -70.78
CA LYS A 1137 6.01 -33.06 -71.11
C LYS A 1137 5.92 -33.89 -69.80
N HIS A 1138 4.89 -34.74 -69.74
CA HIS A 1138 4.80 -36.11 -69.18
C HIS A 1138 6.00 -36.63 -68.32
N GLU A 1139 5.84 -37.39 -67.24
CA GLU A 1139 4.78 -38.34 -66.91
C GLU A 1139 4.90 -38.85 -65.45
N LYS A 1140 3.73 -39.16 -64.88
CA LYS A 1140 3.41 -40.24 -63.90
C LYS A 1140 3.96 -40.23 -62.47
N GLN A 1141 2.94 -40.19 -61.59
CA GLN A 1141 2.68 -41.10 -60.46
C GLN A 1141 3.47 -40.91 -59.16
N GLY A 1142 2.70 -40.57 -58.12
CA GLY A 1142 2.59 -41.46 -56.97
C GLY A 1142 3.28 -41.02 -55.68
N SER A 1143 2.45 -40.60 -54.74
CA SER A 1143 2.55 -40.80 -53.28
C SER A 1143 3.77 -40.29 -52.49
N SER A 1144 3.43 -39.53 -51.44
CA SER A 1144 3.97 -39.58 -50.07
C SER A 1144 5.50 -39.50 -49.87
N LEU A 1145 5.93 -38.50 -49.09
CA LEU A 1145 6.59 -38.65 -47.78
C LEU A 1145 7.39 -37.38 -47.43
N LEU A 1146 7.29 -37.02 -46.15
CA LEU A 1146 8.33 -36.55 -45.23
C LEU A 1146 9.21 -35.33 -45.56
N HIS A 1147 9.33 -34.47 -44.53
CA HIS A 1147 10.50 -33.76 -43.99
C HIS A 1147 11.66 -33.45 -44.97
N GLU A 1148 12.18 -32.23 -45.09
CA GLU A 1148 12.76 -31.38 -44.04
C GLU A 1148 13.34 -30.13 -44.74
N PRO A 1149 13.61 -28.99 -44.07
CA PRO A 1149 14.64 -28.06 -44.50
C PRO A 1149 15.93 -28.30 -43.69
N VAL A 1150 17.01 -28.63 -44.40
CA VAL A 1150 18.37 -28.78 -43.87
C VAL A 1150 19.23 -27.56 -44.20
N SER A 1151 20.20 -27.37 -43.28
CA SER A 1151 21.52 -26.72 -43.35
C SER A 1151 21.62 -25.19 -43.34
N SER A 1152 22.32 -24.55 -42.40
CA SER A 1152 23.58 -24.77 -41.65
C SER A 1152 24.87 -24.43 -42.41
N VAL A 1153 25.60 -23.44 -41.90
CA VAL A 1153 27.07 -23.25 -41.93
C VAL A 1153 27.37 -22.30 -40.75
N SER A 1154 28.36 -22.42 -39.88
CA SER A 1154 29.23 -23.47 -39.37
C SER A 1154 29.91 -22.85 -38.13
N PHE A 1155 30.19 -23.63 -37.09
CA PHE A 1155 31.32 -23.35 -36.20
C PHE A 1155 31.87 -24.73 -35.81
N ALA A 1156 32.91 -25.13 -36.52
CA ALA A 1156 33.80 -26.21 -36.13
C ALA A 1156 34.92 -25.55 -35.32
N GLU A 1157 35.09 -25.97 -34.06
CA GLU A 1157 36.38 -25.93 -33.40
C GLU A 1157 36.78 -27.38 -33.17
N GLU A 1158 37.96 -27.70 -33.69
CA GLU A 1158 38.61 -28.99 -33.66
C GLU A 1158 38.91 -29.40 -32.21
N LEU A 1159 38.46 -30.59 -31.82
CA LEU A 1159 39.09 -31.38 -30.76
C LEU A 1159 39.62 -32.64 -31.46
N SER A 1160 40.94 -32.79 -31.42
CA SER A 1160 41.73 -33.82 -32.07
C SER A 1160 41.42 -35.24 -31.57
N GLU A 1161 41.49 -36.21 -32.48
CA GLU A 1161 41.36 -37.67 -32.26
C GLU A 1161 42.54 -38.31 -31.49
N ALA A 1162 42.96 -37.75 -30.35
CA ALA A 1162 44.13 -38.23 -29.61
C ALA A 1162 43.90 -38.65 -28.14
N ASP A 1163 42.67 -38.67 -27.62
CA ASP A 1163 42.39 -39.03 -26.22
C ASP A 1163 41.42 -40.22 -26.08
N ILE A 1164 41.58 -41.24 -26.92
CA ILE A 1164 41.01 -42.58 -26.67
C ILE A 1164 42.06 -43.38 -25.91
N GLU A 1165 42.01 -43.30 -24.57
CA GLU A 1165 42.39 -44.34 -23.60
C GLU A 1165 42.41 -43.72 -22.19
N ASN A 1166 41.23 -43.53 -21.60
CA ASN A 1166 41.11 -43.44 -20.15
C ASN A 1166 39.72 -43.95 -19.73
N PRO A 1167 39.62 -44.81 -18.71
CA PRO A 1167 38.31 -45.22 -18.19
C PRO A 1167 37.57 -43.98 -17.69
N LEU A 1168 36.32 -43.82 -18.13
CA LEU A 1168 35.47 -42.67 -17.78
C LEU A 1168 35.41 -42.52 -16.25
N ASP A 1169 36.08 -41.50 -15.72
CA ASP A 1169 36.02 -41.12 -14.31
C ASP A 1169 34.58 -40.70 -13.97
N ASP A 1170 34.05 -41.16 -12.83
CA ASP A 1170 32.67 -40.86 -12.39
C ASP A 1170 32.44 -39.33 -12.32
N ALA A 1171 33.49 -38.56 -12.02
CA ALA A 1171 33.45 -37.10 -12.03
C ALA A 1171 33.13 -36.49 -13.41
N TYR A 1172 33.67 -37.07 -14.49
CA TYR A 1172 33.38 -36.63 -15.85
C TYR A 1172 31.97 -37.03 -16.28
N ILE A 1173 31.52 -38.23 -15.89
CA ILE A 1173 30.13 -38.67 -16.11
C ILE A 1173 29.15 -37.72 -15.43
N ASP A 1174 29.40 -37.36 -14.17
CA ASP A 1174 28.55 -36.43 -13.42
C ASP A 1174 28.55 -35.01 -14.02
N GLU A 1175 29.68 -34.51 -14.52
CA GLU A 1175 29.72 -33.21 -15.20
C GLU A 1175 28.86 -33.21 -16.47
N VAL A 1176 28.99 -34.27 -17.28
CA VAL A 1176 28.24 -34.45 -18.52
C VAL A 1176 26.74 -34.60 -18.25
N LEU A 1177 26.35 -35.38 -17.25
CA LEU A 1177 24.95 -35.55 -16.83
C LEU A 1177 24.37 -34.27 -16.21
N ASN A 1178 25.13 -33.53 -15.39
CA ASN A 1178 24.68 -32.26 -14.83
C ASN A 1178 24.48 -31.19 -15.91
N LYS A 1179 25.33 -31.17 -16.94
CA LYS A 1179 25.16 -30.27 -18.08
C LYS A 1179 23.90 -30.60 -18.87
N PHE A 1180 23.60 -31.90 -19.07
CA PHE A 1180 22.32 -32.33 -19.62
C PHE A 1180 21.15 -31.93 -18.72
N ASP A 1181 21.30 -32.07 -17.40
CA ASP A 1181 20.26 -31.72 -16.43
C ASP A 1181 19.88 -30.23 -16.48
N LEU A 1182 20.89 -29.35 -16.56
CA LEU A 1182 20.74 -27.90 -16.59
C LEU A 1182 20.34 -27.34 -17.97
N THR A 1183 20.37 -28.15 -19.03
CA THR A 1183 20.04 -27.69 -20.38
C THR A 1183 18.52 -27.65 -20.61
N TYR A 1184 17.96 -26.43 -20.63
CA TYR A 1184 16.52 -26.20 -20.80
C TYR A 1184 15.97 -26.67 -22.16
N GLN A 1185 16.83 -26.79 -23.18
CA GLN A 1185 16.45 -27.18 -24.55
C GLN A 1185 15.77 -28.55 -24.61
N TYR A 1186 16.05 -29.46 -23.67
CA TYR A 1186 15.50 -30.82 -23.62
C TYR A 1186 14.22 -30.95 -22.74
N GLY A 1187 13.62 -29.81 -22.38
CA GLY A 1187 12.37 -29.73 -21.60
C GLY A 1187 12.57 -29.93 -20.08
N PRO A 1188 11.49 -29.80 -19.28
CA PRO A 1188 11.56 -29.81 -17.82
C PRO A 1188 11.94 -31.19 -17.27
N PHE A 1189 12.78 -31.23 -16.24
CA PHE A 1189 13.31 -32.46 -15.63
C PHE A 1189 12.60 -32.91 -14.35
N ARG A 1190 11.69 -32.08 -13.84
CA ARG A 1190 10.96 -32.33 -12.58
C ARG A 1190 10.04 -33.55 -12.71
N GLY A 1191 10.19 -34.51 -11.80
CA GLY A 1191 9.37 -35.73 -11.76
C GLY A 1191 9.63 -36.77 -12.87
N LEU A 1192 10.73 -36.67 -13.62
CA LEU A 1192 11.11 -37.63 -14.67
C LEU A 1192 12.54 -38.13 -14.46
N SER A 1193 12.78 -39.41 -14.74
CA SER A 1193 14.15 -39.95 -14.82
C SER A 1193 14.91 -39.35 -16.02
N ARG A 1194 16.26 -39.35 -15.95
CA ARG A 1194 17.10 -38.79 -17.01
C ARG A 1194 16.89 -39.49 -18.36
N LEU A 1195 16.68 -40.80 -18.36
CA LEU A 1195 16.40 -41.57 -19.59
C LEU A 1195 15.02 -41.22 -20.17
N ASN A 1196 14.00 -41.03 -19.33
CA ASN A 1196 12.68 -40.60 -19.80
C ASN A 1196 12.70 -39.18 -20.35
N ARG A 1197 13.50 -38.29 -19.76
CA ARG A 1197 13.73 -36.94 -20.29
C ARG A 1197 14.43 -36.99 -21.65
N TRP A 1198 15.47 -37.82 -21.80
CA TRP A 1198 16.19 -38.02 -23.04
C TRP A 1198 15.28 -38.57 -24.15
N ASN A 1199 14.53 -39.65 -23.87
CA ASN A 1199 13.59 -40.26 -24.82
C ASN A 1199 12.47 -39.28 -25.25
N ARG A 1200 11.98 -38.44 -24.33
CA ARG A 1200 11.01 -37.39 -24.66
C ARG A 1200 11.63 -36.32 -25.56
N ALA A 1201 12.85 -35.89 -25.28
CA ALA A 1201 13.55 -34.89 -26.10
C ALA A 1201 13.81 -35.42 -27.52
N GLU A 1202 14.17 -36.70 -27.66
CA GLU A 1202 14.29 -37.39 -28.96
C GLU A 1202 12.95 -37.42 -29.71
N LYS A 1203 11.85 -37.84 -29.05
CA LYS A 1203 10.50 -37.83 -29.65
C LYS A 1203 10.02 -36.45 -30.10
N LEU A 1204 10.49 -35.39 -29.45
CA LEU A 1204 10.18 -34.01 -29.79
C LEU A 1204 11.11 -33.41 -30.87
N GLY A 1205 12.05 -34.20 -31.41
CA GLY A 1205 12.98 -33.75 -32.45
C GLY A 1205 14.06 -32.78 -31.94
N LEU A 1206 14.38 -32.82 -30.65
CA LEU A 1206 15.30 -31.87 -30.01
C LEU A 1206 16.77 -32.34 -30.00
N CYS A 1207 17.07 -33.47 -30.65
CA CYS A 1207 18.41 -34.06 -30.82
C CYS A 1207 19.26 -34.06 -29.53
N PRO A 1208 18.83 -34.74 -28.46
CA PRO A 1208 19.64 -34.85 -27.25
C PRO A 1208 20.93 -35.68 -27.51
N PRO A 1209 22.05 -35.42 -26.80
CA PRO A 1209 23.33 -36.03 -27.12
C PRO A 1209 23.31 -37.55 -26.90
N ILE A 1210 23.77 -38.34 -27.87
CA ILE A 1210 23.77 -39.82 -27.83
C ILE A 1210 24.63 -40.35 -26.67
N LYS A 1211 25.77 -39.71 -26.39
CA LYS A 1211 26.67 -40.05 -25.28
C LYS A 1211 25.96 -40.08 -23.91
N ILE A 1212 24.92 -39.25 -23.71
CA ILE A 1212 24.09 -39.29 -22.50
C ILE A 1212 23.27 -40.57 -22.43
N LYS A 1213 22.68 -41.01 -23.55
CA LYS A 1213 21.92 -42.28 -23.60
C LYS A 1213 22.82 -43.47 -23.30
N GLU A 1214 24.03 -43.47 -23.85
CA GLU A 1214 25.03 -44.52 -23.60
C GLU A 1214 25.42 -44.57 -22.12
N ILE A 1215 25.74 -43.43 -21.51
CA ILE A 1215 26.01 -43.32 -20.06
C ILE A 1215 24.85 -43.83 -19.21
N LEU A 1216 23.61 -43.45 -19.55
CA LEU A 1216 22.41 -43.86 -18.81
C LEU A 1216 22.06 -45.34 -18.98
N LEU A 1217 22.56 -45.99 -20.04
CA LEU A 1217 22.40 -47.43 -20.29
C LEU A 1217 23.54 -48.27 -19.71
N LEU A 1218 24.68 -47.64 -19.39
CA LEU A 1218 25.85 -48.32 -18.79
C LEU A 1218 25.62 -48.67 -17.31
N ASP A 1219 24.95 -47.80 -16.54
CA ASP A 1219 24.68 -48.02 -15.12
C ASP A 1219 23.36 -47.36 -14.68
N GLU A 1220 22.44 -48.16 -14.11
CA GLU A 1220 21.12 -47.70 -13.65
C GLU A 1220 21.17 -46.61 -12.58
N ARG A 1221 22.27 -46.51 -11.82
CA ARG A 1221 22.45 -45.49 -10.76
C ARG A 1221 22.29 -44.06 -11.31
N TYR A 1222 22.74 -43.82 -12.53
CA TYR A 1222 22.65 -42.50 -13.16
C TYR A 1222 21.23 -42.13 -13.62
N ASN A 1223 20.35 -43.13 -13.80
CA ASN A 1223 18.98 -42.93 -14.25
C ASN A 1223 18.00 -42.65 -13.08
N ASN A 1224 18.29 -43.15 -11.87
CA ASN A 1224 17.39 -43.10 -10.72
C ASN A 1224 17.30 -41.75 -9.97
N VAL A 1225 17.95 -40.70 -10.48
CA VAL A 1225 17.85 -39.36 -9.89
C VAL A 1225 16.56 -38.68 -10.36
N ILE A 1226 15.56 -38.65 -9.49
CA ILE A 1226 14.32 -37.88 -9.68
C ILE A 1226 14.44 -36.58 -8.88
N TYR A 1227 14.38 -35.45 -9.56
CA TYR A 1227 14.45 -34.13 -8.91
C TYR A 1227 13.06 -33.59 -8.58
N ASP A 1228 12.88 -33.19 -7.32
CA ASP A 1228 11.62 -32.73 -6.72
C ASP A 1228 11.17 -31.30 -7.09
#